data_AF-A0A845V2I3-F1
#
_entry.id   AF-A0A845V2I3-F1
#
_cell.length_a   1.000
_cell.length_b   1.000
_cell.length_c   1.000
_cell.angle_alpha   90.00
_cell.angle_beta   90.00
_cell.angle_gamma   90.00
#
_symmetry.space_group_name_H-M   'P 1'
#
loop_
_entity.id
_entity.type
_entity.pdbx_description
1 polymer ?
#
loop_
_entity_poly.entity_id
_entity_poly.type
_entity_poly.pdbx_seq_one_letter_code
_entity_poly.pdbx_strand_id
1 'polypeptide(L)'
;MTETWAVASGHPTATRAAERILLAGGNAVDAGVAAGLTLGVVQPDLVSIAGVAPIVMFDAATGQVTSQDGVGGWPAAANVEAMHEAHGAHVPEGLLRTVIPAAPASWIRALSEKGTLRFADIAEEALKAARDGFEVYRLFADFVASRQEKYARFPSTAEIFLPGGRPPVVGERFFQRDLAWTLEQMIAAEAACPGDRQAGLAAARAAFYEGPIAERIVAFHQANGGLLTAADLAGYEVREEPTVPVRFRGAEVHCCGAWCQGISMAETLAMIEAAGPGAATRDGALDLHFLIEVLKRVFADREAFVTDPDHMAVHPDALLAPEFLADRLAGIGAHSDPLPAPGIPATPSGAPAVFRVGCADTSHVSVIDGAGNIFSATPSDPSYDTQVIPGTGLSVSSRGSQSRSIPGHLNALAPGKRPRLTPNPILALKDGKPWLAMGTPGGDVQVQAMTQVLLNMLDLGMTPEDAVRAPRVATYAFPGSFAPHDVHPNKVLYEADLDAAQIDDLTKRGHDLDAWPQETWMAGGICIALRGPDGPLAIADTRRAGTAATGSAPEPQTDLTRIADPATPLAEAYALCDAAIPNGLFTAMRFHAEAMEVERLHSTLPEVYPVSGRKPKRATAWGEKVLMRREVNTGFGPTDIAWAFSDHETILSLGLQAVLNIPVVSEDRVLGTINYLRDAPAFSTEDIARGRRYAQALARRGKLE
;
A
#
# COMPACT_ATOMS: atom_id res chain seq x y z
N MET A 1 -17.29 13.68 -0.44
CA MET A 1 -16.12 12.78 -0.33
C MET A 1 -16.46 11.79 0.76
N THR A 2 -16.38 10.49 0.48
CA THR A 2 -16.74 9.48 1.47
C THR A 2 -15.61 9.42 2.49
N GLU A 3 -15.92 9.66 3.78
CA GLU A 3 -14.95 9.54 4.90
C GLU A 3 -14.44 8.10 5.09
N THR A 4 -14.67 7.20 4.14
CA THR A 4 -14.48 5.76 4.28
C THR A 4 -13.19 5.29 3.62
N TRP A 5 -12.50 4.41 4.33
CA TRP A 5 -11.21 3.83 3.99
C TRP A 5 -11.29 2.31 3.80
N ALA A 6 -10.30 1.76 3.10
CA ALA A 6 -10.08 0.34 2.88
C ALA A 6 -8.61 0.00 3.08
N VAL A 7 -8.32 -1.13 3.71
CA VAL A 7 -6.97 -1.68 3.83
C VAL A 7 -6.99 -3.21 3.70
N ALA A 8 -6.01 -3.76 2.99
CA ALA A 8 -5.71 -5.19 2.98
C ALA A 8 -4.21 -5.40 3.08
N SER A 9 -3.79 -6.36 3.89
CA SER A 9 -2.37 -6.71 4.02
C SER A 9 -2.14 -8.20 4.24
N GLY A 10 -0.91 -8.66 4.00
CA GLY A 10 -0.53 -10.07 4.10
C GLY A 10 -0.55 -10.69 5.50
N HIS A 11 -0.86 -9.92 6.56
CA HIS A 11 -0.94 -10.43 7.93
C HIS A 11 -1.95 -9.66 8.81
N PRO A 12 -2.69 -10.30 9.74
CA PRO A 12 -3.73 -9.62 10.51
C PRO A 12 -3.22 -8.47 11.38
N THR A 13 -2.05 -8.65 12.01
CA THR A 13 -1.41 -7.60 12.81
C THR A 13 -1.02 -6.37 11.99
N ALA A 14 -0.62 -6.55 10.73
CA ALA A 14 -0.29 -5.43 9.85
C ALA A 14 -1.55 -4.68 9.40
N THR A 15 -2.63 -5.40 9.11
CA THR A 15 -3.95 -4.79 8.84
C THR A 15 -4.40 -3.97 10.04
N ARG A 16 -4.33 -4.53 11.26
CA ARG A 16 -4.65 -3.81 12.50
C ARG A 16 -3.79 -2.56 12.71
N ALA A 17 -2.50 -2.63 12.38
CA ALA A 17 -1.61 -1.48 12.48
C ALA A 17 -2.08 -0.33 11.58
N ALA A 18 -2.43 -0.62 10.32
CA ALA A 18 -2.99 0.37 9.40
C ALA A 18 -4.35 0.89 9.85
N GLU A 19 -5.28 0.01 10.26
CA GLU A 19 -6.59 0.42 10.77
C GLU A 19 -6.47 1.40 11.94
N ARG A 20 -5.59 1.09 12.90
CA ARG A 20 -5.32 1.97 14.04
C ARG A 20 -4.86 3.36 13.59
N ILE A 21 -4.00 3.44 12.58
CA ILE A 21 -3.52 4.71 12.04
C ILE A 21 -4.64 5.49 11.34
N LEU A 22 -5.44 4.82 10.50
CA LEU A 22 -6.60 5.44 9.84
C LEU A 22 -7.64 5.93 10.85
N LEU A 23 -7.89 5.16 11.91
CA LEU A 23 -8.75 5.54 13.03
C LEU A 23 -8.15 6.64 13.91
N ALA A 24 -6.83 6.85 13.88
CA ALA A 24 -6.18 7.96 14.56
C ALA A 24 -6.11 9.23 13.70
N GLY A 25 -6.67 9.22 12.49
CA GLY A 25 -6.66 10.35 11.56
C GLY A 25 -5.41 10.42 10.66
N GLY A 26 -4.56 9.40 10.64
CA GLY A 26 -3.48 9.27 9.66
C GLY A 26 -4.02 8.97 8.26
N ASN A 27 -3.20 9.25 7.24
CA ASN A 27 -3.59 9.06 5.84
C ASN A 27 -3.16 7.68 5.29
N ALA A 28 -3.42 7.42 4.00
CA ALA A 28 -3.09 6.14 3.37
C ALA A 28 -1.60 5.80 3.45
N VAL A 29 -0.72 6.81 3.39
CA VAL A 29 0.73 6.63 3.47
C VAL A 29 1.15 6.28 4.89
N ASP A 30 0.66 7.01 5.89
CA ASP A 30 0.91 6.69 7.31
C ASP A 30 0.49 5.23 7.62
N ALA A 31 -0.73 4.86 7.21
CA ALA A 31 -1.29 3.54 7.44
C ALA A 31 -0.53 2.44 6.69
N GLY A 32 -0.18 2.69 5.43
CA GLY A 32 0.58 1.79 4.58
C GLY A 32 1.99 1.52 5.13
N VAL A 33 2.69 2.55 5.61
CA VAL A 33 4.02 2.39 6.22
C VAL A 33 3.94 1.65 7.55
N ALA A 34 2.94 1.93 8.39
CA ALA A 34 2.74 1.21 9.65
C ALA A 34 2.52 -0.30 9.42
N ALA A 35 1.69 -0.65 8.44
CA ALA A 35 1.52 -2.03 8.01
C ALA A 35 2.82 -2.62 7.44
N GLY A 36 3.52 -1.91 6.54
CA GLY A 36 4.79 -2.35 5.94
C GLY A 36 5.88 -2.68 6.97
N LEU A 37 6.10 -1.80 7.96
CA LEU A 37 7.01 -2.07 9.07
C LEU A 37 6.54 -3.27 9.90
N THR A 38 5.24 -3.38 10.16
CA THR A 38 4.68 -4.51 10.93
C THR A 38 4.88 -5.82 10.18
N LEU A 39 4.72 -5.85 8.86
CA LEU A 39 5.00 -7.03 8.01
C LEU A 39 6.45 -7.51 8.14
N GLY A 40 7.42 -6.59 8.20
CA GLY A 40 8.84 -6.90 8.45
C GLY A 40 9.12 -7.53 9.82
N VAL A 41 8.16 -7.49 10.75
CA VAL A 41 8.24 -8.13 12.06
C VAL A 41 7.43 -9.42 12.13
N VAL A 42 6.23 -9.45 11.56
CA VAL A 42 5.32 -10.59 11.75
C VAL A 42 5.41 -11.65 10.64
N GLN A 43 6.10 -11.33 9.54
CA GLN A 43 6.42 -12.28 8.47
C GLN A 43 7.92 -12.32 8.20
N PRO A 44 8.77 -12.60 9.21
CA PRO A 44 10.22 -12.55 9.08
C PRO A 44 10.76 -13.65 8.15
N ASP A 45 9.94 -14.62 7.76
CA ASP A 45 10.19 -15.60 6.72
C ASP A 45 10.12 -15.02 5.29
N LEU A 46 9.40 -13.89 5.09
CA LEU A 46 9.07 -13.31 3.79
C LEU A 46 9.56 -11.86 3.61
N VAL A 47 9.69 -11.11 4.71
CA VAL A 47 9.98 -9.67 4.71
C VAL A 47 11.05 -9.36 5.75
N SER A 48 11.99 -8.48 5.41
CA SER A 48 12.98 -7.93 6.33
C SER A 48 12.80 -6.42 6.49
N ILE A 49 12.98 -5.90 7.71
CA ILE A 49 13.09 -4.45 7.95
C ILE A 49 14.28 -3.86 7.18
N ALA A 50 15.37 -4.62 7.04
CA ALA A 50 16.53 -4.24 6.22
C ALA A 50 16.42 -4.75 4.76
N GLY A 51 15.19 -4.97 4.29
CA GLY A 51 14.93 -5.51 2.97
C GLY A 51 14.71 -4.45 1.89
N VAL A 52 13.78 -4.75 0.98
CA VAL A 52 13.32 -3.89 -0.11
C VAL A 52 11.85 -3.55 0.07
N ALA A 53 11.41 -2.39 -0.44
CA ALA A 53 10.03 -1.92 -0.34
C ALA A 53 9.67 -0.97 -1.50
N PRO A 54 9.39 -1.49 -2.71
CA PRO A 54 8.82 -0.67 -3.77
C PRO A 54 7.44 -0.17 -3.36
N ILE A 55 7.14 1.08 -3.71
CA ILE A 55 5.90 1.77 -3.34
C ILE A 55 5.36 2.51 -4.55
N VAL A 56 4.05 2.40 -4.81
CA VAL A 56 3.32 3.29 -5.71
C VAL A 56 2.22 4.00 -4.92
N MET A 57 2.13 5.31 -5.09
CA MET A 57 1.22 6.17 -4.33
C MET A 57 0.44 7.09 -5.26
N PHE A 58 -0.82 7.35 -4.92
CA PHE A 58 -1.63 8.40 -5.54
C PHE A 58 -1.98 9.45 -4.49
N ASP A 59 -1.71 10.70 -4.80
CA ASP A 59 -2.12 11.85 -4.00
C ASP A 59 -3.39 12.46 -4.60
N ALA A 60 -4.49 12.35 -3.85
CA ALA A 60 -5.79 12.83 -4.32
C ALA A 60 -5.91 14.34 -4.38
N ALA A 61 -5.10 15.09 -3.63
CA ALA A 61 -5.12 16.54 -3.65
C ALA A 61 -4.46 17.10 -4.91
N THR A 62 -3.39 16.45 -5.38
CA THR A 62 -2.63 16.88 -6.57
C THR A 62 -3.01 16.11 -7.83
N GLY A 63 -3.65 14.95 -7.70
CA GLY A 63 -3.94 14.03 -8.81
C GLY A 63 -2.69 13.32 -9.34
N GLN A 64 -1.57 13.35 -8.60
CA GLN A 64 -0.30 12.78 -9.06
C GLN A 64 -0.10 11.34 -8.57
N VAL A 65 0.40 10.50 -9.47
CA VAL A 65 0.94 9.18 -9.15
C VAL A 65 2.46 9.25 -9.09
N THR A 66 3.04 8.74 -8.01
CA THR A 66 4.48 8.66 -7.79
C THR A 66 4.88 7.24 -7.45
N SER A 67 6.07 6.80 -7.85
CA SER A 67 6.64 5.54 -7.38
C SER A 67 8.02 5.73 -6.75
N GLN A 68 8.33 4.92 -5.76
CA GLN A 68 9.63 4.82 -5.12
C GLN A 68 10.19 3.43 -5.38
N ASP A 69 11.43 3.35 -5.84
CA ASP A 69 12.03 2.07 -6.24
C ASP A 69 12.18 1.10 -5.07
N GLY A 70 12.64 1.62 -3.94
CA GLY A 70 12.82 0.87 -2.70
C GLY A 70 13.67 -0.38 -2.86
N VAL A 71 14.70 -0.29 -3.71
CA VAL A 71 15.71 -1.32 -3.93
C VAL A 71 17.09 -0.71 -3.87
N GLY A 72 18.03 -1.42 -3.24
CA GLY A 72 19.43 -1.02 -3.17
C GLY A 72 20.21 -1.42 -4.40
N GLY A 73 21.21 -0.61 -4.74
CA GLY A 73 22.28 -1.02 -5.63
C GLY A 73 23.23 -2.02 -4.96
N TRP A 74 24.00 -2.73 -5.78
CA TRP A 74 25.15 -3.49 -5.33
C TRP A 74 26.20 -2.56 -4.68
N PRO A 75 26.85 -2.97 -3.57
CA PRO A 75 27.89 -2.16 -2.93
C PRO A 75 29.02 -1.77 -3.90
N ALA A 76 29.73 -0.68 -3.61
CA ALA A 76 30.84 -0.20 -4.45
C ALA A 76 31.93 -1.27 -4.68
N ALA A 77 32.09 -2.20 -3.74
CA ALA A 77 33.05 -3.31 -3.81
C ALA A 77 32.60 -4.48 -4.70
N ALA A 78 31.39 -4.46 -5.28
CA ALA A 78 30.89 -5.53 -6.12
C ALA A 78 31.75 -5.71 -7.38
N ASN A 79 32.22 -6.94 -7.64
CA ASN A 79 33.04 -7.27 -8.79
C ASN A 79 32.53 -8.57 -9.43
N VAL A 80 32.07 -8.49 -10.68
CA VAL A 80 31.44 -9.62 -11.37
C VAL A 80 32.45 -10.70 -11.72
N GLU A 81 33.69 -10.32 -12.08
CA GLU A 81 34.75 -11.25 -12.45
C GLU A 81 35.15 -12.12 -11.26
N ALA A 82 35.41 -11.52 -10.10
CA ALA A 82 35.76 -12.20 -8.86
C ALA A 82 34.60 -13.07 -8.34
N MET A 83 33.35 -12.57 -8.42
CA MET A 83 32.18 -13.37 -8.07
C MET A 83 32.05 -14.60 -8.99
N HIS A 84 32.30 -14.43 -10.29
CA HIS A 84 32.27 -15.52 -11.26
C HIS A 84 33.35 -16.57 -11.01
N GLU A 85 34.59 -16.13 -10.79
CA GLU A 85 35.72 -17.02 -10.52
C GLU A 85 35.50 -17.85 -9.24
N ALA A 86 34.94 -17.23 -8.19
CA ALA A 86 34.73 -17.90 -6.91
C ALA A 86 33.46 -18.76 -6.84
N HIS A 87 32.38 -18.38 -7.55
CA HIS A 87 31.05 -18.95 -7.36
C HIS A 87 30.32 -19.38 -8.65
N GLY A 88 30.92 -19.16 -9.82
CA GLY A 88 30.35 -19.52 -11.12
C GLY A 88 29.28 -18.54 -11.61
N ALA A 89 28.22 -19.06 -12.24
CA ALA A 89 27.23 -18.25 -12.94
C ALA A 89 26.19 -17.56 -12.03
N HIS A 90 26.17 -17.87 -10.74
CA HIS A 90 25.17 -17.37 -9.80
C HIS A 90 25.79 -16.80 -8.52
N VAL A 91 25.11 -15.82 -7.95
CA VAL A 91 25.49 -15.25 -6.65
C VAL A 91 25.15 -16.24 -5.53
N PRO A 92 26.12 -16.60 -4.65
CA PRO A 92 25.90 -17.61 -3.61
C PRO A 92 24.94 -17.16 -2.50
N GLU A 93 24.33 -18.12 -1.79
CA GLU A 93 23.50 -17.86 -0.61
C GLU A 93 24.33 -17.31 0.56
N GLY A 94 23.74 -16.46 1.39
CA GLY A 94 24.40 -15.82 2.53
C GLY A 94 24.76 -14.34 2.28
N LEU A 95 25.85 -13.88 2.90
CA LEU A 95 26.19 -12.46 3.01
C LEU A 95 26.62 -11.79 1.68
N LEU A 96 27.08 -12.56 0.70
CA LEU A 96 27.62 -12.02 -0.56
C LEU A 96 26.55 -11.54 -1.56
N ARG A 97 25.28 -11.93 -1.36
CA ARG A 97 24.14 -11.44 -2.16
C ARG A 97 23.50 -10.16 -1.61
N THR A 98 24.13 -9.53 -0.62
CA THR A 98 23.62 -8.31 -0.01
C THR A 98 23.77 -7.12 -0.95
N VAL A 99 22.61 -6.59 -1.34
CA VAL A 99 22.48 -5.22 -1.85
C VAL A 99 22.18 -4.28 -0.68
N ILE A 100 22.31 -2.97 -0.91
CA ILE A 100 22.07 -1.98 0.13
C ILE A 100 20.61 -2.09 0.65
N PRO A 101 20.37 -2.18 1.97
CA PRO A 101 19.03 -2.16 2.55
C PRO A 101 18.25 -0.90 2.15
N ALA A 102 17.07 -1.08 1.55
CA ALA A 102 16.31 0.03 0.96
C ALA A 102 15.04 0.36 1.72
N ALA A 103 14.36 -0.64 2.30
CA ALA A 103 13.05 -0.48 2.92
C ALA A 103 12.99 0.63 3.99
N PRO A 104 13.95 0.78 4.92
CA PRO A 104 13.90 1.84 5.93
C PRO A 104 13.87 3.24 5.32
N ALA A 105 14.71 3.51 4.32
CA ALA A 105 14.70 4.79 3.63
C ALA A 105 13.42 4.99 2.82
N SER A 106 12.84 3.96 2.21
CA SER A 106 11.58 4.07 1.45
C SER A 106 10.41 4.46 2.36
N TRP A 107 10.29 3.78 3.50
CA TRP A 107 9.30 4.11 4.51
C TRP A 107 9.42 5.54 5.02
N ILE A 108 10.65 5.95 5.36
CA ILE A 108 10.89 7.30 5.87
C ILE A 108 10.63 8.35 4.78
N ARG A 109 11.07 8.12 3.54
CA ARG A 109 10.82 9.04 2.43
C ARG A 109 9.32 9.21 2.17
N ALA A 110 8.56 8.12 2.10
CA ALA A 110 7.11 8.18 1.96
C ALA A 110 6.44 8.97 3.09
N LEU A 111 6.84 8.74 4.35
CA LEU A 111 6.35 9.52 5.50
C LEU A 111 6.74 11.00 5.42
N SER A 112 7.97 11.32 5.01
CA SER A 112 8.47 12.68 4.90
C SER A 112 7.70 13.47 3.84
N GLU A 113 7.48 12.88 2.67
CA GLU A 113 6.84 13.54 1.52
C GLU A 113 5.32 13.60 1.65
N LYS A 114 4.70 12.51 2.10
CA LYS A 114 3.24 12.32 2.01
C LYS A 114 2.59 11.85 3.30
N GLY A 115 3.35 11.48 4.33
CA GLY A 115 2.80 11.14 5.65
C GLY A 115 2.51 12.36 6.51
N THR A 116 1.78 12.15 7.61
CA THR A 116 1.39 13.20 8.57
C THR A 116 1.83 12.90 10.00
N LEU A 117 2.17 11.64 10.31
CA LEU A 117 2.52 11.21 11.66
C LEU A 117 4.03 11.07 11.85
N ARG A 118 4.44 10.93 13.11
CA ARG A 118 5.85 10.71 13.50
C ARG A 118 6.19 9.23 13.40
N PHE A 119 7.46 8.91 13.18
CA PHE A 119 7.96 7.54 13.07
C PHE A 119 7.59 6.69 14.29
N ALA A 120 7.67 7.23 15.51
CA ALA A 120 7.30 6.52 16.74
C ALA A 120 5.84 6.06 16.74
N ASP A 121 4.94 6.88 16.20
CA ASP A 121 3.52 6.57 16.14
C ASP A 121 3.27 5.49 15.07
N ILE A 122 4.00 5.55 13.95
CA ILE A 122 3.95 4.56 12.86
C ILE A 122 4.53 3.21 13.27
N ALA A 123 5.67 3.19 13.95
CA ALA A 123 6.42 1.99 14.30
C ALA A 123 5.87 1.25 15.55
N GLU A 124 4.89 1.82 16.25
CA GLU A 124 4.41 1.30 17.54
C GLU A 124 3.98 -0.17 17.48
N GLU A 125 3.20 -0.58 16.48
CA GLU A 125 2.75 -1.98 16.38
C GLU A 125 3.86 -2.94 15.97
N ALA A 126 4.78 -2.50 15.10
CA ALA A 126 5.96 -3.28 14.76
C ALA A 126 6.83 -3.52 16.00
N LEU A 127 7.07 -2.48 16.80
CA LEU A 127 7.85 -2.57 18.04
C LEU A 127 7.19 -3.49 19.07
N LYS A 128 5.88 -3.34 19.29
CA LYS A 128 5.12 -4.22 20.20
C LYS A 128 5.19 -5.68 19.75
N ALA A 129 4.96 -5.95 18.46
CA ALA A 129 5.04 -7.31 17.92
C ALA A 129 6.45 -7.91 18.05
N ALA A 130 7.50 -7.11 17.87
CA ALA A 130 8.89 -7.57 17.97
C ALA A 130 9.26 -7.88 19.43
N ARG A 131 8.91 -6.98 20.35
CA ARG A 131 9.26 -7.06 21.77
C ARG A 131 8.42 -8.10 22.53
N ASP A 132 7.10 -8.04 22.35
CA ASP A 132 6.13 -8.82 23.13
C ASP A 132 5.80 -10.16 22.45
N GLY A 133 6.22 -10.30 21.18
CA GLY A 133 6.06 -11.49 20.36
C GLY A 133 4.70 -11.59 19.66
N PHE A 134 4.66 -12.40 18.60
CA PHE A 134 3.43 -12.71 17.85
C PHE A 134 3.19 -14.22 17.77
N GLU A 135 1.96 -14.61 17.47
CA GLU A 135 1.59 -16.01 17.34
C GLU A 135 2.08 -16.60 16.01
N VAL A 136 2.77 -17.73 16.09
CA VAL A 136 3.22 -18.48 14.92
C VAL A 136 2.00 -19.03 14.18
N TYR A 137 1.81 -18.61 12.94
CA TYR A 137 0.77 -19.11 12.03
C TYR A 137 1.28 -20.26 11.16
N ARG A 138 0.36 -21.00 10.54
CA ARG A 138 0.64 -22.22 9.76
C ARG A 138 1.73 -22.03 8.71
N LEU A 139 1.53 -21.06 7.81
CA LEU A 139 2.48 -20.82 6.71
C LEU A 139 3.89 -20.51 7.24
N PHE A 140 4.04 -19.68 8.28
CA PHE A 140 5.36 -19.41 8.88
C PHE A 140 6.03 -20.68 9.44
N ALA A 141 5.29 -21.48 10.21
CA ALA A 141 5.81 -22.74 10.76
C ALA A 141 6.25 -23.72 9.65
N ASP A 142 5.41 -23.91 8.64
CA ASP A 142 5.70 -24.82 7.52
C ASP A 142 6.88 -24.31 6.67
N PHE A 143 7.00 -22.99 6.52
CA PHE A 143 8.07 -22.36 5.76
C PHE A 143 9.43 -22.52 6.45
N VAL A 144 9.49 -22.31 7.77
CA VAL A 144 10.72 -22.54 8.55
C VAL A 144 11.06 -24.03 8.60
N ALA A 145 10.08 -24.90 8.83
CA ALA A 145 10.29 -26.35 8.91
C ALA A 145 10.83 -26.94 7.59
N SER A 146 10.25 -26.55 6.45
CA SER A 146 10.70 -27.00 5.12
C SER A 146 12.10 -26.50 4.73
N ARG A 147 12.65 -25.53 5.48
CA ARG A 147 13.97 -24.91 5.23
C ARG A 147 14.90 -24.99 6.44
N GLN A 148 14.63 -25.88 7.40
CA GLN A 148 15.39 -26.00 8.64
C GLN A 148 16.90 -26.11 8.39
N GLU A 149 17.31 -26.91 7.40
CA GLU A 149 18.74 -27.08 7.05
C GLU A 149 19.37 -25.76 6.61
N LYS A 150 18.64 -24.90 5.89
CA LYS A 150 19.15 -23.60 5.46
C LYS A 150 19.31 -22.64 6.63
N TYR A 151 18.32 -22.58 7.51
CA TYR A 151 18.40 -21.78 8.75
C TYR A 151 19.56 -22.25 9.65
N ALA A 152 19.79 -23.55 9.77
CA ALA A 152 20.84 -24.14 10.60
C ALA A 152 22.27 -23.83 10.11
N ARG A 153 22.46 -23.42 8.85
CA ARG A 153 23.79 -23.08 8.29
C ARG A 153 24.42 -21.85 8.93
N PHE A 154 23.61 -20.93 9.46
CA PHE A 154 24.06 -19.65 9.97
C PHE A 154 23.72 -19.54 11.46
N PRO A 155 24.70 -19.59 12.37
CA PRO A 155 24.44 -19.63 13.81
C PRO A 155 23.55 -18.50 14.32
N SER A 156 23.76 -17.26 13.87
CA SER A 156 22.95 -16.09 14.26
C SER A 156 21.50 -16.18 13.76
N THR A 157 21.29 -16.73 12.57
CA THR A 157 19.95 -16.99 12.04
C THR A 157 19.27 -18.13 12.80
N ALA A 158 20.00 -19.23 13.07
CA ALA A 158 19.48 -20.38 13.79
C ALA A 158 19.05 -20.03 15.23
N GLU A 159 19.75 -19.11 15.89
CA GLU A 159 19.37 -18.63 17.23
C GLU A 159 17.96 -18.06 17.30
N ILE A 160 17.52 -17.38 16.22
CA ILE A 160 16.21 -16.74 16.13
C ILE A 160 15.15 -17.69 15.58
N PHE A 161 15.44 -18.38 14.48
CA PHE A 161 14.45 -19.18 13.75
C PHE A 161 14.41 -20.65 14.15
N LEU A 162 15.43 -21.14 14.86
CA LEU A 162 15.50 -22.50 15.37
C LEU A 162 15.79 -22.53 16.89
N PRO A 163 14.98 -21.85 17.73
CA PRO A 163 15.22 -21.82 19.17
C PRO A 163 15.21 -23.23 19.75
N GLY A 164 16.30 -23.61 20.42
CA GLY A 164 16.49 -24.98 20.93
C GLY A 164 16.74 -26.03 19.83
N GLY A 165 17.14 -25.60 18.62
CA GLY A 165 17.49 -26.48 17.49
C GLY A 165 16.31 -27.00 16.68
N ARG A 166 15.10 -26.44 16.86
CA ARG A 166 13.88 -26.86 16.16
C ARG A 166 13.12 -25.68 15.55
N PRO A 167 12.35 -25.90 14.47
CA PRO A 167 11.42 -24.90 13.96
C PRO A 167 10.36 -24.47 15.00
N PRO A 168 9.83 -23.25 14.90
CA PRO A 168 8.66 -22.83 15.65
C PRO A 168 7.44 -23.64 15.21
N VAL A 169 6.51 -23.90 16.12
CA VAL A 169 5.25 -24.59 15.81
C VAL A 169 4.05 -23.67 16.00
N VAL A 170 2.97 -23.96 15.27
CA VAL A 170 1.74 -23.14 15.28
C VAL A 170 1.21 -22.92 16.70
N GLY A 171 0.84 -21.68 17.01
CA GLY A 171 0.34 -21.27 18.32
C GLY A 171 1.44 -20.89 19.33
N GLU A 172 2.72 -21.19 19.06
CA GLU A 172 3.82 -20.67 19.87
C GLU A 172 3.95 -19.16 19.72
N ARG A 173 4.55 -18.51 20.72
CA ARG A 173 4.92 -17.11 20.63
C ARG A 173 6.34 -16.97 20.10
N PHE A 174 6.49 -16.29 18.97
CA PHE A 174 7.78 -15.96 18.36
C PHE A 174 8.21 -14.57 18.77
N PHE A 175 9.48 -14.40 19.16
CA PHE A 175 10.02 -13.14 19.66
C PHE A 175 11.16 -12.64 18.76
N GLN A 176 11.20 -11.34 18.51
CA GLN A 176 12.27 -10.69 17.75
C GLN A 176 12.89 -9.55 18.56
N ARG A 177 13.50 -9.91 19.71
CA ARG A 177 14.03 -8.93 20.68
C ARG A 177 15.12 -8.04 20.10
N ASP A 178 16.00 -8.61 19.29
CA ASP A 178 17.07 -7.85 18.64
C ASP A 178 16.51 -6.88 17.59
N LEU A 179 15.41 -7.25 16.92
CA LEU A 179 14.71 -6.36 16.00
C LEU A 179 13.99 -5.22 16.73
N ALA A 180 13.45 -5.50 17.93
CA ALA A 180 12.90 -4.45 18.80
C ALA A 180 13.98 -3.41 19.15
N TRP A 181 15.22 -3.83 19.45
CA TRP A 181 16.33 -2.91 19.67
C TRP A 181 16.58 -1.99 18.45
N THR A 182 16.54 -2.54 17.23
CA THR A 182 16.69 -1.74 16.00
C THR A 182 15.61 -0.67 15.88
N LEU A 183 14.34 -1.03 16.08
CA LEU A 183 13.22 -0.07 16.04
C LEU A 183 13.34 0.98 17.15
N GLU A 184 13.79 0.58 18.35
CA GLU A 184 14.03 1.49 19.47
C GLU A 184 15.13 2.51 19.17
N GLN A 185 16.20 2.14 18.45
CA GLN A 185 17.24 3.10 18.06
C GLN A 185 16.68 4.19 17.13
N MET A 186 15.86 3.81 16.15
CA MET A 186 15.25 4.74 15.21
C MET A 186 14.24 5.67 15.92
N ILE A 187 13.42 5.12 16.83
CA ILE A 187 12.46 5.90 17.64
C ILE A 187 13.19 6.85 18.60
N ALA A 188 14.27 6.40 19.24
CA ALA A 188 15.06 7.23 20.15
C ALA A 188 15.75 8.38 19.41
N ALA A 189 16.23 8.16 18.19
CA ALA A 189 16.80 9.20 17.35
C ALA A 189 15.76 10.25 16.96
N GLU A 190 14.54 9.84 16.56
CA GLU A 190 13.44 10.79 16.34
C GLU A 190 13.13 11.61 17.60
N ALA A 191 13.08 10.97 18.77
CA ALA A 191 12.74 11.63 20.03
C ALA A 191 13.74 12.73 20.44
N ALA A 192 14.97 12.69 19.91
CA ALA A 192 15.96 13.75 20.10
C ALA A 192 15.67 15.03 19.31
N CYS A 193 14.68 15.01 18.41
CA CYS A 193 14.21 16.15 17.61
C CYS A 193 12.76 16.54 17.98
N PRO A 194 12.47 16.95 19.24
CA PRO A 194 11.11 17.21 19.67
C PRO A 194 10.52 18.42 18.93
N GLY A 195 9.29 18.26 18.42
CA GLY A 195 8.54 19.34 17.78
C GLY A 195 8.84 19.57 16.30
N ASP A 196 9.80 18.85 15.71
CA ASP A 196 10.09 18.88 14.27
C ASP A 196 10.01 17.47 13.68
N ARG A 197 8.88 17.19 13.01
CA ARG A 197 8.61 15.88 12.39
C ARG A 197 9.62 15.53 11.30
N GLN A 198 10.03 16.51 10.49
CA GLN A 198 10.94 16.25 9.36
C GLN A 198 12.36 15.98 9.87
N ALA A 199 12.84 16.78 10.84
CA ALA A 199 14.11 16.50 11.50
C ALA A 199 14.07 15.14 12.23
N GLY A 200 12.96 14.81 12.88
CA GLY A 200 12.75 13.52 13.54
C GLY A 200 12.81 12.33 12.59
N LEU A 201 12.14 12.40 11.44
CA LEU A 201 12.20 11.38 10.38
C LEU A 201 13.62 11.25 9.81
N ALA A 202 14.30 12.38 9.57
CA ALA A 202 15.69 12.38 9.13
C ALA A 202 16.62 11.72 10.18
N ALA A 203 16.40 11.98 11.47
CA ALA A 203 17.17 11.35 12.55
C ALA A 203 16.90 9.85 12.65
N ALA A 204 15.65 9.40 12.49
CA ALA A 204 15.31 7.98 12.42
C ALA A 204 16.02 7.28 11.25
N ARG A 205 16.12 7.95 10.09
CA ARG A 205 16.88 7.45 8.93
C ARG A 205 18.37 7.37 9.25
N ALA A 206 18.94 8.45 9.80
CA ALA A 206 20.35 8.50 10.17
C ALA A 206 20.73 7.40 11.18
N ALA A 207 19.85 7.08 12.14
CA ALA A 207 20.08 5.98 13.07
C ALA A 207 20.30 4.63 12.37
N PHE A 208 19.61 4.39 11.25
CA PHE A 208 19.75 3.18 10.44
C PHE A 208 21.00 3.21 9.55
N TYR A 209 21.24 4.30 8.82
CA TYR A 209 22.24 4.37 7.75
C TYR A 209 23.61 4.92 8.18
N GLU A 210 23.68 5.61 9.30
CA GLU A 210 24.90 6.28 9.80
C GLU A 210 25.16 6.04 11.30
N GLY A 211 24.15 5.55 12.03
CA GLY A 211 24.18 5.36 13.48
C GLY A 211 24.56 3.94 13.94
N PRO A 212 24.19 3.57 15.18
CA PRO A 212 24.57 2.29 15.79
C PRO A 212 24.13 1.05 15.00
N ILE A 213 23.06 1.16 14.20
CA ILE A 213 22.60 0.06 13.33
C ILE A 213 23.60 -0.12 12.17
N ALA A 214 23.97 0.96 11.49
CA ALA A 214 24.95 0.95 10.41
C ALA A 214 26.30 0.41 10.88
N GLU A 215 26.76 0.84 12.06
CA GLU A 215 28.00 0.35 12.67
C GLU A 215 28.00 -1.18 12.81
N ARG A 216 26.89 -1.77 13.28
CA ARG A 216 26.75 -3.23 13.43
C ARG A 216 26.69 -3.95 12.08
N ILE A 217 25.97 -3.38 11.10
CA ILE A 217 25.93 -3.93 9.73
C ILE A 217 27.35 -3.96 9.15
N VAL A 218 28.07 -2.85 9.17
CA VAL A 218 29.40 -2.72 8.59
C VAL A 218 30.42 -3.62 9.30
N ALA A 219 30.40 -3.66 10.64
CA ALA A 219 31.28 -4.54 11.40
C ALA A 219 31.05 -6.02 11.05
N PHE A 220 29.78 -6.43 10.87
CA PHE A 220 29.45 -7.79 10.47
C PHE A 220 29.94 -8.11 9.05
N HIS A 221 29.75 -7.20 8.09
CA HIS A 221 30.28 -7.35 6.74
C HIS A 221 31.81 -7.48 6.72
N GLN A 222 32.52 -6.61 7.45
CA GLN A 222 33.99 -6.65 7.54
C GLN A 222 34.50 -7.95 8.16
N ALA A 223 33.85 -8.45 9.21
CA ALA A 223 34.27 -9.66 9.91
C ALA A 223 34.00 -10.95 9.12
N ASN A 224 33.02 -10.95 8.21
CA ASN A 224 32.51 -12.15 7.54
C ASN A 224 32.70 -12.13 6.01
N GLY A 225 33.53 -11.21 5.49
CA GLY A 225 33.83 -11.11 4.05
C GLY A 225 32.68 -10.59 3.20
N GLY A 226 31.77 -9.81 3.79
CA GLY A 226 30.69 -9.13 3.08
C GLY A 226 31.17 -7.87 2.36
N LEU A 227 30.34 -7.36 1.44
CA LEU A 227 30.74 -6.27 0.52
C LEU A 227 30.31 -4.86 0.98
N LEU A 228 29.36 -4.75 1.90
CA LEU A 228 28.74 -3.49 2.28
C LEU A 228 29.65 -2.66 3.20
N THR A 229 29.80 -1.37 2.88
CA THR A 229 30.60 -0.42 3.66
C THR A 229 29.75 0.68 4.30
N ALA A 230 30.34 1.44 5.22
CA ALA A 230 29.68 2.62 5.80
C ALA A 230 29.36 3.68 4.75
N ALA A 231 30.22 3.84 3.73
CA ALA A 231 29.98 4.78 2.64
C ALA A 231 28.81 4.35 1.75
N ASP A 232 28.64 3.04 1.51
CA ASP A 232 27.50 2.51 0.76
C ASP A 232 26.18 2.80 1.49
N LEU A 233 26.13 2.59 2.81
CA LEU A 233 24.94 2.88 3.62
C LEU A 233 24.65 4.38 3.69
N ALA A 234 25.64 5.20 4.06
CA ALA A 234 25.47 6.64 4.21
C ALA A 234 25.07 7.34 2.90
N GLY A 235 25.58 6.84 1.76
CA GLY A 235 25.31 7.41 0.44
C GLY A 235 24.02 6.94 -0.23
N TYR A 236 23.27 6.00 0.38
CA TYR A 236 22.06 5.46 -0.24
C TYR A 236 20.89 6.43 -0.17
N GLU A 237 20.24 6.65 -1.31
CA GLU A 237 18.97 7.37 -1.38
C GLU A 237 17.97 6.57 -2.21
N VAL A 238 16.72 6.59 -1.78
CA VAL A 238 15.60 6.02 -2.54
C VAL A 238 15.37 6.89 -3.76
N ARG A 239 15.13 6.28 -4.92
CA ARG A 239 14.81 7.04 -6.14
C ARG A 239 13.31 7.15 -6.31
N GLU A 240 12.86 8.36 -6.63
CA GLU A 240 11.52 8.53 -7.22
C GLU A 240 11.63 8.15 -8.70
N GLU A 241 10.80 7.22 -9.13
CA GLU A 241 10.80 6.67 -10.47
C GLU A 241 9.44 6.94 -11.13
N PRO A 242 9.40 7.20 -12.44
CA PRO A 242 8.14 7.32 -13.16
C PRO A 242 7.39 5.98 -13.16
N THR A 243 6.07 6.04 -13.01
CA THR A 243 5.22 4.88 -13.29
C THR A 243 5.04 4.69 -14.79
N VAL A 244 4.66 3.48 -15.17
CA VAL A 244 4.24 3.12 -16.53
C VAL A 244 2.70 3.03 -16.53
N PRO A 245 1.99 4.06 -16.99
CA PRO A 245 0.53 4.02 -17.10
C PRO A 245 0.11 3.16 -18.30
N VAL A 246 -0.82 2.24 -18.07
CA VAL A 246 -1.41 1.40 -19.11
C VAL A 246 -2.93 1.52 -19.05
N ARG A 247 -3.54 1.88 -20.18
CA ARG A 247 -4.99 1.81 -20.32
C ARG A 247 -5.39 0.34 -20.46
N PHE A 248 -6.24 -0.12 -19.56
CA PHE A 248 -6.72 -1.50 -19.55
C PHE A 248 -8.21 -1.52 -19.22
N ARG A 249 -9.03 -1.92 -20.20
CA ARG A 249 -10.50 -2.03 -20.03
C ARG A 249 -11.17 -0.79 -19.41
N GLY A 250 -10.69 0.40 -19.79
CA GLY A 250 -11.22 1.68 -19.31
C GLY A 250 -10.67 2.17 -17.96
N ALA A 251 -9.81 1.39 -17.30
CA ALA A 251 -9.01 1.88 -16.18
C ALA A 251 -7.62 2.32 -16.67
N GLU A 252 -6.98 3.23 -15.93
CA GLU A 252 -5.56 3.58 -16.09
C GLU A 252 -4.80 2.90 -14.97
N VAL A 253 -4.03 1.86 -15.30
CA VAL A 253 -3.24 1.06 -14.34
C VAL A 253 -1.82 1.58 -14.34
N HIS A 254 -1.33 2.03 -13.19
CA HIS A 254 0.03 2.47 -12.99
C HIS A 254 0.89 1.31 -12.49
N CYS A 255 1.81 0.88 -13.34
CA CYS A 255 2.82 -0.12 -13.01
C CYS A 255 4.14 0.57 -12.62
N CYS A 256 4.99 -0.12 -11.87
CA CYS A 256 6.37 0.32 -11.66
C CYS A 256 7.19 0.24 -12.97
N GLY A 257 8.33 0.93 -13.01
CA GLY A 257 9.25 0.92 -14.17
C GLY A 257 10.07 -0.38 -14.33
N ALA A 258 11.06 -0.33 -15.23
CA ALA A 258 11.88 -1.48 -15.61
C ALA A 258 12.96 -1.90 -14.58
N TRP A 259 13.18 -1.10 -13.52
CA TRP A 259 14.01 -1.48 -12.38
C TRP A 259 13.43 -2.66 -11.59
N CYS A 260 12.14 -2.95 -11.76
CA CYS A 260 11.49 -4.18 -11.31
C CYS A 260 10.66 -4.81 -12.44
N GLN A 261 9.95 -5.90 -12.14
CA GLN A 261 9.00 -6.53 -13.07
C GLN A 261 7.69 -5.73 -13.28
N GLY A 262 7.63 -4.47 -12.85
CA GLY A 262 6.51 -3.58 -13.17
C GLY A 262 6.34 -3.37 -14.68
N ILE A 263 7.46 -3.28 -15.42
CA ILE A 263 7.41 -3.21 -16.89
C ILE A 263 6.79 -4.47 -17.51
N SER A 264 7.04 -5.66 -16.95
CA SER A 264 6.40 -6.90 -17.41
C SER A 264 4.89 -6.91 -17.13
N MET A 265 4.45 -6.31 -16.02
CA MET A 265 3.02 -6.10 -15.77
C MET A 265 2.41 -5.17 -16.81
N ALA A 266 3.06 -4.05 -17.09
CA ALA A 266 2.62 -3.09 -18.09
C ALA A 266 2.52 -3.71 -19.49
N GLU A 267 3.56 -4.44 -19.91
CA GLU A 267 3.61 -5.15 -21.19
C GLU A 267 2.52 -6.21 -21.31
N THR A 268 2.29 -7.00 -20.25
CA THR A 268 1.21 -8.00 -20.20
C THR A 268 -0.15 -7.34 -20.43
N LEU A 269 -0.45 -6.25 -19.70
CA LEU A 269 -1.72 -5.53 -19.84
C LEU A 269 -1.84 -4.88 -21.22
N ALA A 270 -0.76 -4.29 -21.74
CA ALA A 270 -0.75 -3.63 -23.04
C ALA A 270 -0.95 -4.64 -24.19
N MET A 271 -0.34 -5.82 -24.14
CA MET A 271 -0.57 -6.89 -25.12
C MET A 271 -2.03 -7.35 -25.11
N ILE A 272 -2.61 -7.56 -23.92
CA ILE A 272 -4.00 -8.00 -23.80
C ILE A 272 -4.99 -6.89 -24.20
N GLU A 273 -4.66 -5.62 -23.95
CA GLU A 273 -5.46 -4.49 -24.46
C GLU A 273 -5.37 -4.38 -25.99
N ALA A 274 -4.17 -4.52 -26.57
CA ALA A 274 -3.96 -4.47 -28.01
C ALA A 274 -4.63 -5.62 -28.77
N ALA A 275 -4.73 -6.80 -28.16
CA ALA A 275 -5.48 -7.93 -28.71
C ALA A 275 -7.00 -7.69 -28.77
N GLY A 276 -7.50 -6.72 -27.99
CA GLY A 276 -8.89 -6.27 -27.99
C GLY A 276 -9.78 -6.92 -26.92
N PRO A 277 -11.01 -6.40 -26.77
CA PRO A 277 -11.98 -6.91 -25.79
C PRO A 277 -12.33 -8.38 -26.07
N GLY A 278 -12.33 -9.19 -25.02
CA GLY A 278 -12.69 -10.60 -25.11
C GLY A 278 -11.59 -11.52 -25.69
N ALA A 279 -10.44 -10.97 -26.11
CA ALA A 279 -9.32 -11.79 -26.59
C ALA A 279 -8.78 -12.76 -25.52
N ALA A 280 -8.92 -12.40 -24.24
CA ALA A 280 -8.54 -13.23 -23.11
C ALA A 280 -9.71 -14.08 -22.57
N THR A 281 -10.81 -14.21 -23.30
CA THR A 281 -11.99 -15.00 -22.90
C THR A 281 -12.41 -15.97 -23.98
N ARG A 282 -12.85 -17.16 -23.56
CA ARG A 282 -13.43 -18.17 -24.45
C ARG A 282 -14.47 -18.97 -23.67
N ASP A 283 -15.64 -19.18 -24.29
CA ASP A 283 -16.74 -19.97 -23.72
C ASP A 283 -17.17 -19.53 -22.30
N GLY A 284 -17.11 -18.23 -22.02
CA GLY A 284 -17.50 -17.64 -20.73
C GLY A 284 -16.46 -17.76 -19.61
N ALA A 285 -15.25 -18.25 -19.90
CA ALA A 285 -14.12 -18.32 -18.98
C ALA A 285 -12.89 -17.62 -19.56
N LEU A 286 -11.81 -17.50 -18.79
CA LEU A 286 -10.53 -17.03 -19.32
C LEU A 286 -9.98 -18.02 -20.35
N ASP A 287 -9.50 -17.49 -21.48
CA ASP A 287 -8.67 -18.25 -22.42
C ASP A 287 -7.25 -18.37 -21.82
N LEU A 288 -7.07 -19.40 -21.00
CA LEU A 288 -5.80 -19.65 -20.30
C LEU A 288 -4.66 -19.93 -21.27
N HIS A 289 -4.91 -20.51 -22.44
CA HIS A 289 -3.87 -20.72 -23.43
C HIS A 289 -3.35 -19.38 -23.95
N PHE A 290 -4.24 -18.48 -24.37
CA PHE A 290 -3.85 -17.14 -24.79
C PHE A 290 -3.08 -16.39 -23.69
N LEU A 291 -3.60 -16.40 -22.47
CA LEU A 291 -2.95 -15.74 -21.33
C LEU A 291 -1.54 -16.29 -21.07
N ILE A 292 -1.38 -17.61 -21.04
CA ILE A 292 -0.08 -18.26 -20.83
C ILE A 292 0.89 -17.87 -21.95
N GLU A 293 0.45 -17.89 -23.21
CA GLU A 293 1.29 -17.54 -24.35
C GLU A 293 1.71 -16.06 -24.37
N VAL A 294 0.85 -15.14 -23.92
CA VAL A 294 1.23 -13.74 -23.66
C VAL A 294 2.31 -13.69 -22.57
N LEU A 295 2.08 -14.30 -21.42
CA LEU A 295 3.02 -14.26 -20.29
C LEU A 295 4.40 -14.83 -20.65
N LYS A 296 4.46 -15.93 -21.42
CA LYS A 296 5.73 -16.49 -21.89
C LYS A 296 6.54 -15.49 -22.72
N ARG A 297 5.89 -14.74 -23.61
CA ARG A 297 6.55 -13.71 -24.46
C ARG A 297 7.06 -12.55 -23.62
N VAL A 298 6.22 -12.01 -22.74
CA VAL A 298 6.61 -10.95 -21.80
C VAL A 298 7.80 -11.36 -20.94
N PHE A 299 7.81 -12.60 -20.41
CA PHE A 299 8.95 -13.07 -19.64
C PHE A 299 10.19 -13.35 -20.49
N ALA A 300 10.04 -13.73 -21.77
CA ALA A 300 11.17 -13.80 -22.70
C ALA A 300 11.76 -12.40 -22.97
N ASP A 301 10.92 -11.39 -23.15
CA ASP A 301 11.32 -9.99 -23.34
C ASP A 301 11.99 -9.43 -22.09
N ARG A 302 11.46 -9.75 -20.91
CA ARG A 302 12.08 -9.44 -19.62
C ARG A 302 13.52 -9.95 -19.53
N GLU A 303 13.78 -11.19 -19.91
CA GLU A 303 15.14 -11.76 -19.83
C GLU A 303 16.08 -11.17 -20.88
N ALA A 304 15.57 -10.80 -22.06
CA ALA A 304 16.40 -10.26 -23.14
C ALA A 304 16.71 -8.77 -22.98
N PHE A 305 15.81 -8.00 -22.37
CA PHE A 305 15.86 -6.54 -22.44
C PHE A 305 15.81 -5.82 -21.08
N VAL A 306 15.29 -6.45 -20.03
CA VAL A 306 15.02 -5.77 -18.76
C VAL A 306 16.12 -6.00 -17.71
N THR A 307 16.66 -4.90 -17.20
CA THR A 307 17.60 -4.77 -16.08
C THR A 307 17.41 -3.38 -15.46
N ASP A 308 18.24 -2.97 -14.50
CA ASP A 308 18.34 -1.57 -14.09
C ASP A 308 18.30 -0.61 -15.31
N PRO A 309 17.32 0.32 -15.39
CA PRO A 309 17.15 1.25 -16.50
C PRO A 309 18.42 2.00 -16.89
N ASP A 310 19.29 2.33 -15.93
CA ASP A 310 20.57 3.02 -16.18
C ASP A 310 21.55 2.17 -17.00
N HIS A 311 21.28 0.87 -17.14
CA HIS A 311 22.08 -0.12 -17.83
C HIS A 311 21.33 -0.82 -18.98
N MET A 312 20.07 -0.45 -19.26
CA MET A 312 19.31 -1.03 -20.35
C MET A 312 19.83 -0.53 -21.70
N ALA A 313 19.93 -1.44 -22.67
CA ALA A 313 20.32 -1.09 -24.04
C ALA A 313 19.15 -0.53 -24.88
N VAL A 314 17.91 -0.81 -24.46
CA VAL A 314 16.69 -0.32 -25.09
C VAL A 314 15.90 0.50 -24.08
N HIS A 315 15.26 1.57 -24.53
CA HIS A 315 14.38 2.34 -23.66
C HIS A 315 13.15 1.49 -23.27
N PRO A 316 12.69 1.50 -22.01
CA PRO A 316 11.54 0.70 -21.57
C PRO A 316 10.29 0.83 -22.44
N ASP A 317 9.99 2.04 -22.94
CA ASP A 317 8.84 2.30 -23.81
C ASP A 317 8.83 1.49 -25.11
N ALA A 318 9.98 1.00 -25.57
CA ALA A 318 10.06 0.16 -26.76
C ALA A 318 9.31 -1.17 -26.58
N LEU A 319 9.23 -1.70 -25.35
CA LEU A 319 8.48 -2.91 -25.02
C LEU A 319 6.96 -2.70 -25.07
N LEU A 320 6.51 -1.43 -25.08
CA LEU A 320 5.10 -1.05 -25.10
C LEU A 320 4.69 -0.44 -26.46
N ALA A 321 5.63 -0.35 -27.41
CA ALA A 321 5.37 0.20 -28.73
C ALA A 321 4.32 -0.65 -29.47
N PRO A 322 3.31 -0.05 -30.11
CA PRO A 322 2.24 -0.81 -30.77
C PRO A 322 2.74 -1.87 -31.76
N GLU A 323 3.78 -1.57 -32.53
CA GLU A 323 4.41 -2.51 -33.47
C GLU A 323 5.12 -3.67 -32.78
N PHE A 324 5.72 -3.44 -31.60
CA PHE A 324 6.38 -4.48 -30.81
C PHE A 324 5.33 -5.43 -30.21
N LEU A 325 4.27 -4.87 -29.62
CA LEU A 325 3.16 -5.64 -29.07
C LEU A 325 2.45 -6.46 -30.16
N ALA A 326 2.25 -5.88 -31.35
CA ALA A 326 1.64 -6.57 -32.48
C ALA A 326 2.50 -7.73 -33.00
N ASP A 327 3.83 -7.55 -33.07
CA ASP A 327 4.77 -8.62 -33.42
C ASP A 327 4.71 -9.78 -32.43
N ARG A 328 4.71 -9.48 -31.12
CA ARG A 328 4.59 -10.50 -30.07
C ARG A 328 3.26 -11.27 -30.16
N LEU A 329 2.15 -10.56 -30.35
CA LEU A 329 0.82 -11.17 -30.51
C LEU A 329 0.74 -12.04 -31.77
N ALA A 330 1.36 -11.63 -32.88
CA ALA A 330 1.37 -12.41 -34.12
C ALA A 330 2.08 -13.77 -33.97
N GLY A 331 2.97 -13.90 -32.98
CA GLY A 331 3.62 -15.16 -32.65
C GLY A 331 2.72 -16.17 -31.93
N ILE A 332 1.56 -15.78 -31.39
CA ILE A 332 0.69 -16.67 -30.61
C ILE A 332 -0.09 -17.61 -31.56
N GLY A 333 0.24 -18.89 -31.50
CA GLY A 333 -0.39 -19.95 -32.30
C GLY A 333 -1.53 -20.68 -31.58
N ALA A 334 -2.04 -21.75 -32.19
CA ALA A 334 -3.06 -22.62 -31.56
C ALA A 334 -2.49 -23.62 -30.55
N HIS A 335 -1.18 -23.88 -30.64
CA HIS A 335 -0.43 -24.80 -29.78
C HIS A 335 0.60 -24.01 -28.96
N SER A 336 0.98 -24.59 -27.83
CA SER A 336 1.94 -24.01 -26.90
C SER A 336 3.30 -23.78 -27.56
N ASP A 337 3.88 -22.59 -27.35
CA ASP A 337 5.29 -22.33 -27.60
C ASP A 337 6.09 -22.70 -26.33
N PRO A 338 7.00 -23.70 -26.37
CA PRO A 338 7.76 -24.12 -25.20
C PRO A 338 8.68 -23.03 -24.64
N LEU A 339 9.23 -22.16 -25.49
CA LEU A 339 10.15 -21.08 -25.09
C LEU A 339 10.20 -20.03 -26.22
N PRO A 340 9.28 -19.06 -26.23
CA PRO A 340 9.17 -18.11 -27.33
C PRO A 340 10.40 -17.20 -27.44
N ALA A 341 10.64 -16.70 -28.65
CA ALA A 341 11.63 -15.66 -28.91
C ALA A 341 11.32 -14.39 -28.08
N PRO A 342 12.34 -13.59 -27.68
CA PRO A 342 13.77 -13.74 -28.00
C PRO A 342 14.49 -14.88 -27.26
N GLY A 343 13.82 -15.60 -26.35
CA GLY A 343 14.20 -16.88 -25.74
C GLY A 343 15.70 -17.14 -25.53
N ILE A 344 16.19 -17.16 -24.29
CA ILE A 344 17.59 -17.51 -24.02
C ILE A 344 17.86 -18.99 -24.39
N PRO A 345 18.93 -19.32 -25.14
CA PRO A 345 19.30 -20.72 -25.35
C PRO A 345 19.61 -21.39 -24.02
N ALA A 346 18.83 -22.41 -23.66
CA ALA A 346 19.05 -23.20 -22.45
C ALA A 346 20.47 -23.79 -22.48
N THR A 347 21.28 -23.52 -21.47
CA THR A 347 22.45 -24.35 -21.19
C THR A 347 21.94 -25.58 -20.47
N PRO A 348 22.04 -26.80 -21.04
CA PRO A 348 21.53 -27.99 -20.39
C PRO A 348 22.35 -28.24 -19.12
N SER A 349 21.75 -28.11 -17.94
CA SER A 349 22.29 -28.75 -16.75
C SER A 349 22.21 -30.26 -17.00
N GLY A 350 23.31 -31.00 -16.86
CA GLY A 350 23.42 -32.42 -17.28
C GLY A 350 22.55 -33.43 -16.50
N ALA A 351 21.60 -32.98 -15.68
CA ALA A 351 20.58 -33.79 -15.03
C ALA A 351 19.18 -33.31 -15.46
N PRO A 352 18.17 -34.19 -15.58
CA PRO A 352 16.80 -33.74 -15.79
C PRO A 352 16.44 -32.75 -14.66
N ALA A 353 16.13 -31.50 -15.02
CA ALA A 353 15.78 -30.48 -14.05
C ALA A 353 14.50 -30.90 -13.33
N VAL A 354 14.63 -31.33 -12.07
CA VAL A 354 13.47 -31.54 -11.20
C VAL A 354 12.87 -30.16 -10.97
N PHE A 355 11.63 -29.94 -11.42
CA PHE A 355 10.93 -28.69 -11.16
C PHE A 355 10.82 -28.49 -9.65
N ARG A 356 11.45 -27.41 -9.16
CA ARG A 356 11.28 -26.92 -7.79
C ARG A 356 10.91 -25.47 -7.92
N VAL A 357 9.76 -25.08 -7.38
CA VAL A 357 9.42 -23.66 -7.30
C VAL A 357 10.48 -22.98 -6.44
N GLY A 358 11.34 -22.18 -7.09
CA GLY A 358 12.28 -21.32 -6.41
C GLY A 358 11.50 -20.34 -5.56
N CYS A 359 11.50 -20.54 -4.25
CA CYS A 359 10.62 -19.79 -3.36
C CYS A 359 11.42 -18.82 -2.50
N ALA A 360 11.76 -17.68 -3.12
CA ALA A 360 11.84 -16.41 -2.42
C ALA A 360 10.48 -15.73 -2.56
N ASP A 361 9.98 -15.21 -1.46
CA ASP A 361 8.60 -14.77 -1.34
C ASP A 361 8.54 -13.43 -0.59
N THR A 362 7.39 -12.79 -0.56
CA THR A 362 7.23 -11.40 -0.12
C THR A 362 5.92 -11.22 0.64
N SER A 363 5.60 -10.00 1.04
CA SER A 363 4.24 -9.62 1.45
C SER A 363 3.76 -8.38 0.68
N HIS A 364 2.54 -7.94 0.96
CA HIS A 364 1.92 -6.79 0.33
C HIS A 364 1.01 -6.04 1.30
N VAL A 365 0.87 -4.73 1.06
CA VAL A 365 -0.17 -3.88 1.67
C VAL A 365 -0.78 -2.94 0.63
N SER A 366 -2.11 -2.87 0.64
CA SER A 366 -2.94 -1.96 -0.15
C SER A 366 -3.80 -1.10 0.77
N VAL A 367 -3.78 0.22 0.59
CA VAL A 367 -4.59 1.18 1.38
C VAL A 367 -5.23 2.22 0.46
N ILE A 368 -6.50 2.53 0.71
CA ILE A 368 -7.17 3.74 0.22
C ILE A 368 -7.78 4.46 1.42
N ASP A 369 -7.38 5.71 1.68
CA ASP A 369 -7.94 6.52 2.78
C ASP A 369 -9.20 7.30 2.38
N GLY A 370 -9.87 7.94 3.34
CA GLY A 370 -11.09 8.73 3.12
C GLY A 370 -10.91 9.98 2.23
N ALA A 371 -9.68 10.50 2.09
CA ALA A 371 -9.38 11.59 1.17
C ALA A 371 -9.22 11.10 -0.28
N GLY A 372 -9.05 9.79 -0.47
CA GLY A 372 -8.83 9.15 -1.75
C GLY A 372 -7.35 8.94 -2.08
N ASN A 373 -6.43 9.17 -1.14
CA ASN A 373 -5.04 8.80 -1.36
C ASN A 373 -4.93 7.27 -1.46
N ILE A 374 -4.04 6.80 -2.31
CA ILE A 374 -3.77 5.38 -2.49
C ILE A 374 -2.31 5.11 -2.07
N PHE A 375 -2.10 4.02 -1.35
CA PHE A 375 -0.78 3.47 -1.07
C PHE A 375 -0.76 1.97 -1.41
N SER A 376 0.22 1.55 -2.20
CA SER A 376 0.42 0.15 -2.59
C SER A 376 1.91 -0.19 -2.48
N ALA A 377 2.26 -1.17 -1.65
CA ALA A 377 3.65 -1.55 -1.42
C ALA A 377 3.84 -3.06 -1.28
N THR A 378 4.95 -3.57 -1.83
CA THR A 378 5.29 -5.00 -1.80
C THR A 378 6.65 -5.21 -1.14
N PRO A 379 6.75 -5.14 0.19
CA PRO A 379 8.03 -5.29 0.89
C PRO A 379 8.46 -6.76 1.00
N SER A 380 9.77 -7.01 0.93
CA SER A 380 10.33 -8.36 0.79
C SER A 380 11.70 -8.53 1.46
N ASP A 381 12.40 -9.60 1.07
CA ASP A 381 13.66 -10.16 1.54
C ASP A 381 13.47 -11.23 2.64
N PRO A 382 13.40 -12.51 2.25
CA PRO A 382 13.22 -13.61 3.18
C PRO A 382 14.50 -13.91 3.98
N SER A 383 14.36 -14.65 5.07
CA SER A 383 15.46 -14.92 6.02
C SER A 383 16.19 -16.26 5.81
N TYR A 384 15.69 -17.14 4.94
CA TYR A 384 16.18 -18.52 4.84
C TYR A 384 17.46 -18.69 4.01
N ASP A 385 17.80 -17.76 3.11
CA ASP A 385 18.98 -17.83 2.24
C ASP A 385 20.01 -16.75 2.54
N THR A 386 19.91 -16.17 3.73
CA THR A 386 20.69 -15.03 4.19
C THR A 386 21.04 -15.15 5.67
N GLN A 387 21.81 -14.19 6.18
CA GLN A 387 22.30 -14.15 7.55
C GLN A 387 21.62 -13.04 8.34
N VAL A 388 21.25 -13.34 9.58
CA VAL A 388 20.89 -12.29 10.54
C VAL A 388 22.16 -11.68 11.12
N ILE A 389 22.25 -10.35 11.12
CA ILE A 389 23.31 -9.63 11.81
C ILE A 389 23.07 -9.73 13.33
N PRO A 390 24.01 -10.29 14.10
CA PRO A 390 23.84 -10.46 15.54
C PRO A 390 23.48 -9.16 16.27
N GLY A 391 22.50 -9.21 17.17
CA GLY A 391 22.09 -8.08 17.99
C GLY A 391 21.17 -7.07 17.30
N THR A 392 20.86 -7.23 16.00
CA THR A 392 19.96 -6.29 15.28
C THR A 392 18.65 -6.93 14.84
N GLY A 393 18.58 -8.27 14.77
CA GLY A 393 17.43 -8.98 14.22
C GLY A 393 17.24 -8.77 12.71
N LEU A 394 18.20 -8.12 12.04
CA LEU A 394 18.12 -7.79 10.61
C LEU A 394 18.70 -8.93 9.78
N SER A 395 17.84 -9.59 9.00
CA SER A 395 18.28 -10.41 7.87
C SER A 395 18.79 -9.47 6.78
N VAL A 396 20.05 -9.62 6.36
CA VAL A 396 20.59 -8.82 5.26
C VAL A 396 19.84 -9.12 3.97
N SER A 397 19.66 -8.11 3.12
CA SER A 397 18.96 -8.27 1.86
C SER A 397 19.53 -9.44 1.06
N SER A 398 18.69 -10.36 0.60
CA SER A 398 19.10 -11.45 -0.29
C SER A 398 18.90 -11.10 -1.77
N ARG A 399 18.52 -9.86 -2.08
CA ARG A 399 18.04 -9.49 -3.42
C ARG A 399 19.08 -9.59 -4.53
N GLY A 400 20.37 -9.58 -4.19
CA GLY A 400 21.45 -9.89 -5.13
C GLY A 400 21.32 -11.28 -5.76
N SER A 401 20.52 -12.20 -5.20
CA SER A 401 20.16 -13.49 -5.82
C SER A 401 19.46 -13.34 -7.17
N GLN A 402 18.98 -12.14 -7.50
CA GLN A 402 18.32 -11.85 -8.77
C GLN A 402 19.29 -11.37 -9.85
N SER A 403 20.53 -11.00 -9.49
CA SER A 403 21.59 -10.72 -10.46
C SER A 403 22.32 -11.99 -10.87
N ARG A 404 22.99 -11.92 -12.02
CA ARG A 404 23.93 -12.94 -12.49
C ARG A 404 25.35 -12.57 -12.08
N SER A 405 26.20 -13.57 -11.83
CA SER A 405 27.65 -13.40 -11.75
C SER A 405 28.31 -13.85 -13.05
N ILE A 406 27.75 -13.47 -14.20
CA ILE A 406 28.28 -13.78 -15.53
C ILE A 406 28.76 -12.46 -16.14
N PRO A 407 30.07 -12.25 -16.34
CA PRO A 407 30.58 -11.03 -16.96
C PRO A 407 29.93 -10.76 -18.33
N GLY A 408 29.50 -9.52 -18.55
CA GLY A 408 28.82 -9.10 -19.78
C GLY A 408 27.34 -9.49 -19.90
N HIS A 409 26.79 -10.27 -18.96
CA HIS A 409 25.35 -10.55 -18.95
C HIS A 409 24.54 -9.30 -18.63
N LEU A 410 23.39 -9.11 -19.28
CA LEU A 410 22.51 -7.94 -19.10
C LEU A 410 22.24 -7.65 -17.62
N ASN A 411 21.78 -8.65 -16.88
CA ASN A 411 21.52 -8.57 -15.44
C ASN A 411 22.73 -8.96 -14.55
N ALA A 412 23.96 -8.79 -15.03
CA ALA A 412 25.16 -8.99 -14.22
C ALA A 412 25.23 -7.96 -13.07
N LEU A 413 25.73 -8.38 -11.91
CA LEU A 413 26.03 -7.49 -10.79
C LEU A 413 27.11 -6.46 -11.17
N ALA A 414 26.99 -5.23 -10.69
CA ALA A 414 27.97 -4.16 -10.88
C ALA A 414 27.82 -3.10 -9.78
N PRO A 415 28.89 -2.38 -9.38
CA PRO A 415 28.81 -1.31 -8.38
C PRO A 415 27.66 -0.33 -8.64
N GLY A 416 26.81 -0.09 -7.65
CA GLY A 416 25.67 0.82 -7.73
C GLY A 416 24.47 0.33 -8.53
N LYS A 417 24.62 -0.71 -9.36
CA LYS A 417 23.55 -1.25 -10.19
C LYS A 417 22.52 -1.98 -9.33
N ARG A 418 21.23 -1.76 -9.58
CA ARG A 418 20.12 -2.46 -8.91
C ARG A 418 19.91 -3.84 -9.55
N PRO A 419 19.62 -4.89 -8.77
CA PRO A 419 19.07 -6.12 -9.31
C PRO A 419 17.67 -5.86 -9.90
N ARG A 420 17.30 -6.57 -10.97
CA ARG A 420 15.92 -6.54 -11.50
C ARG A 420 14.95 -7.14 -10.48
N LEU A 421 14.28 -6.27 -9.72
CA LEU A 421 13.44 -6.63 -8.59
C LEU A 421 12.13 -7.35 -9.00
N THR A 422 11.69 -8.35 -8.24
CA THR A 422 10.39 -9.01 -8.47
C THR A 422 9.18 -8.33 -7.79
N PRO A 423 9.23 -7.79 -6.57
CA PRO A 423 8.15 -6.92 -6.07
C PRO A 423 7.69 -5.83 -7.06
N ASN A 424 6.40 -5.80 -7.41
CA ASN A 424 5.82 -4.81 -8.34
C ASN A 424 4.38 -4.39 -7.96
N PRO A 425 4.19 -3.59 -6.90
CA PRO A 425 2.86 -3.07 -6.57
C PRO A 425 2.27 -2.25 -7.72
N ILE A 426 0.94 -2.29 -7.85
CA ILE A 426 0.20 -1.45 -8.79
C ILE A 426 -0.88 -0.64 -8.08
N LEU A 427 -1.30 0.45 -8.74
CA LEU A 427 -2.57 1.10 -8.47
C LEU A 427 -3.29 1.39 -9.78
N ALA A 428 -4.59 1.64 -9.71
CA ALA A 428 -5.37 2.04 -10.88
C ALA A 428 -6.36 3.15 -10.56
N LEU A 429 -6.58 3.99 -11.57
CA LEU A 429 -7.53 5.08 -11.58
C LEU A 429 -8.64 4.80 -12.60
N LYS A 430 -9.84 5.31 -12.34
CA LYS A 430 -10.96 5.36 -13.31
C LYS A 430 -11.41 6.80 -13.45
N ASP A 431 -11.38 7.32 -14.67
CA ASP A 431 -11.69 8.72 -14.98
C ASP A 431 -10.89 9.71 -14.10
N GLY A 432 -9.60 9.41 -13.88
CA GLY A 432 -8.70 10.19 -13.00
C GLY A 432 -9.01 10.08 -11.50
N LYS A 433 -9.93 9.22 -11.09
CA LYS A 433 -10.31 9.02 -9.68
C LYS A 433 -9.72 7.73 -9.10
N PRO A 434 -9.39 7.70 -7.80
CA PRO A 434 -8.93 6.51 -7.10
C PRO A 434 -9.86 5.32 -7.31
N TRP A 435 -9.33 4.19 -7.77
CA TRP A 435 -10.12 2.97 -7.92
C TRP A 435 -9.52 1.76 -7.20
N LEU A 436 -8.23 1.47 -7.38
CA LEU A 436 -7.64 0.21 -6.94
C LEU A 436 -6.21 0.42 -6.41
N ALA A 437 -5.90 -0.13 -5.24
CA ALA A 437 -4.55 -0.58 -4.87
C ALA A 437 -4.55 -2.11 -4.94
N MET A 438 -3.51 -2.68 -5.54
CA MET A 438 -3.36 -4.13 -5.59
C MET A 438 -1.89 -4.54 -5.62
N GLY A 439 -1.64 -5.69 -5.02
CA GLY A 439 -0.45 -6.46 -5.26
C GLY A 439 -0.56 -7.84 -4.62
N THR A 440 0.48 -8.63 -4.82
CA THR A 440 0.55 -10.00 -4.33
C THR A 440 1.99 -10.37 -4.08
N PRO A 441 2.24 -11.31 -3.18
CA PRO A 441 3.49 -12.04 -3.13
C PRO A 441 3.62 -13.14 -4.19
N GLY A 442 4.77 -13.84 -4.22
CA GLY A 442 5.01 -14.96 -5.14
C GLY A 442 6.08 -14.78 -6.22
N GLY A 443 7.03 -13.84 -6.09
CA GLY A 443 8.16 -13.75 -7.04
C GLY A 443 7.71 -13.53 -8.49
N ASP A 444 8.06 -14.45 -9.39
CA ASP A 444 7.66 -14.43 -10.81
C ASP A 444 6.15 -14.69 -11.04
N VAL A 445 5.42 -15.15 -10.02
CA VAL A 445 3.96 -15.36 -10.09
C VAL A 445 3.18 -14.04 -9.98
N GLN A 446 3.79 -12.94 -9.47
CA GLN A 446 3.00 -11.75 -9.14
C GLN A 446 2.30 -11.12 -10.35
N VAL A 447 3.01 -10.94 -11.47
CA VAL A 447 2.41 -10.45 -12.73
C VAL A 447 1.26 -11.37 -13.15
N GLN A 448 1.48 -12.68 -13.11
CA GLN A 448 0.55 -13.70 -13.59
C GLN A 448 -0.74 -13.72 -12.76
N ALA A 449 -0.62 -13.67 -11.43
CA ALA A 449 -1.76 -13.68 -10.52
C ALA A 449 -2.55 -12.36 -10.59
N MET A 450 -1.86 -11.21 -10.63
CA MET A 450 -2.53 -9.90 -10.76
C MET A 450 -3.28 -9.76 -12.08
N THR A 451 -2.71 -10.23 -13.19
CA THR A 451 -3.39 -10.21 -14.49
C THR A 451 -4.66 -11.06 -14.47
N GLN A 452 -4.62 -12.27 -13.89
CA GLN A 452 -5.81 -13.13 -13.77
C GLN A 452 -6.92 -12.46 -12.94
N VAL A 453 -6.58 -11.83 -11.81
CA VAL A 453 -7.55 -11.12 -10.98
C VAL A 453 -8.17 -9.94 -11.74
N LEU A 454 -7.38 -9.14 -12.44
CA LEU A 454 -7.90 -8.03 -13.25
C LEU A 454 -8.81 -8.52 -14.37
N LEU A 455 -8.45 -9.60 -15.07
CA LEU A 455 -9.30 -10.19 -16.11
C LEU A 455 -10.60 -10.75 -15.55
N ASN A 456 -10.55 -11.45 -14.42
CA ASN A 456 -11.74 -11.95 -13.75
C ASN A 456 -12.70 -10.81 -13.37
N MET A 457 -12.18 -9.70 -12.86
CA MET A 457 -12.99 -8.52 -12.50
C MET A 457 -13.52 -7.77 -13.73
N LEU A 458 -12.68 -7.57 -14.76
CA LEU A 458 -12.95 -6.61 -15.84
C LEU A 458 -13.53 -7.27 -17.10
N ASP A 459 -13.12 -8.50 -17.43
CA ASP A 459 -13.60 -9.24 -18.61
C ASP A 459 -14.72 -10.22 -18.24
N LEU A 460 -14.67 -10.86 -17.06
CA LEU A 460 -15.72 -11.80 -16.61
C LEU A 460 -16.75 -11.18 -15.66
N GLY A 461 -16.54 -9.94 -15.21
CA GLY A 461 -17.47 -9.24 -14.31
C GLY A 461 -17.61 -9.86 -12.92
N MET A 462 -16.62 -10.66 -12.49
CA MET A 462 -16.61 -11.27 -11.17
C MET A 462 -16.53 -10.20 -10.08
N THR A 463 -17.10 -10.48 -8.92
CA THR A 463 -16.88 -9.64 -7.74
C THR A 463 -15.39 -9.66 -7.38
N PRO A 464 -14.85 -8.60 -6.73
CA PRO A 464 -13.44 -8.60 -6.31
C PRO A 464 -13.08 -9.81 -5.44
N GLU A 465 -14.00 -10.27 -4.59
CA GLU A 465 -13.78 -11.47 -3.76
C GLU A 465 -13.71 -12.73 -4.61
N ASP A 466 -14.67 -12.96 -5.51
CA ASP A 466 -14.67 -14.14 -6.37
C ASP A 466 -13.45 -14.15 -7.29
N ALA A 467 -13.07 -12.98 -7.83
CA ALA A 467 -11.91 -12.84 -8.70
C ALA A 467 -10.59 -13.20 -8.00
N VAL A 468 -10.44 -12.82 -6.72
CA VAL A 468 -9.30 -13.21 -5.89
C VAL A 468 -9.35 -14.71 -5.56
N ARG A 469 -10.52 -15.27 -5.29
CA ARG A 469 -10.66 -16.69 -4.93
C ARG A 469 -10.47 -17.65 -6.10
N ALA A 470 -10.78 -17.21 -7.32
CA ALA A 470 -10.69 -18.03 -8.53
C ALA A 470 -9.36 -18.82 -8.64
N PRO A 471 -9.40 -20.11 -9.05
CA PRO A 471 -8.21 -20.92 -9.26
C PRO A 471 -7.26 -20.28 -10.29
N ARG A 472 -5.95 -20.33 -10.03
CA ARG A 472 -4.94 -19.68 -10.86
C ARG A 472 -4.02 -20.67 -11.57
N VAL A 473 -3.46 -20.21 -12.67
CA VAL A 473 -2.36 -20.86 -13.39
C VAL A 473 -1.13 -19.96 -13.45
N ALA A 474 0.05 -20.55 -13.60
CA ALA A 474 1.28 -19.82 -13.87
C ALA A 474 2.21 -20.62 -14.77
N THR A 475 2.82 -19.95 -15.75
CA THR A 475 3.89 -20.49 -16.56
C THR A 475 5.25 -20.28 -15.88
N TYR A 476 6.16 -21.21 -16.12
CA TYR A 476 7.56 -21.21 -15.69
C TYR A 476 8.50 -21.42 -16.90
N ALA A 477 7.98 -21.22 -18.11
CA ALA A 477 8.72 -21.30 -19.37
C ALA A 477 9.58 -20.06 -19.61
N PHE A 478 10.43 -19.73 -18.64
CA PHE A 478 11.41 -18.66 -18.66
C PHE A 478 12.47 -18.90 -17.55
N PRO A 479 13.67 -18.31 -17.65
CA PRO A 479 14.62 -18.24 -16.55
C PRO A 479 14.03 -17.59 -15.29
N GLY A 480 13.98 -18.35 -14.18
CA GLY A 480 13.51 -17.84 -12.91
C GLY A 480 14.32 -16.63 -12.41
N SER A 481 13.67 -15.68 -11.74
CA SER A 481 14.35 -14.49 -11.24
C SER A 481 15.38 -14.81 -10.15
N PHE A 482 15.26 -15.94 -9.44
CA PHE A 482 16.14 -16.28 -8.32
C PHE A 482 17.19 -17.32 -8.71
N ALA A 483 18.44 -17.14 -8.26
CA ALA A 483 19.49 -18.12 -8.41
C ALA A 483 19.04 -19.54 -7.97
N PRO A 484 19.30 -20.60 -8.78
CA PRO A 484 20.19 -20.66 -9.94
C PRO A 484 19.53 -20.29 -11.29
N HIS A 485 18.35 -19.68 -11.29
CA HIS A 485 17.64 -19.21 -12.50
C HIS A 485 17.26 -20.34 -13.45
N ASP A 486 16.74 -21.42 -12.88
CA ASP A 486 16.28 -22.58 -13.63
C ASP A 486 15.27 -22.18 -14.71
N VAL A 487 15.32 -22.89 -15.84
CA VAL A 487 14.42 -22.72 -16.98
C VAL A 487 13.64 -24.01 -17.14
N HIS A 488 12.32 -23.92 -17.24
CA HIS A 488 11.45 -25.07 -17.44
C HIS A 488 10.59 -24.88 -18.69
N PRO A 489 11.11 -25.24 -19.88
CA PRO A 489 10.38 -25.06 -21.12
C PRO A 489 8.99 -25.67 -21.03
N ASN A 490 7.99 -24.93 -21.52
CA ASN A 490 6.60 -25.32 -21.59
C ASN A 490 5.89 -25.55 -20.25
N LYS A 491 6.58 -25.37 -19.11
CA LYS A 491 6.05 -25.74 -17.81
C LYS A 491 4.97 -24.77 -17.35
N VAL A 492 3.84 -25.31 -16.93
CA VAL A 492 2.71 -24.59 -16.37
C VAL A 492 2.25 -25.32 -15.12
N LEU A 493 1.98 -24.55 -14.07
CA LEU A 493 1.36 -25.06 -12.86
C LEU A 493 0.00 -24.44 -12.66
N TYR A 494 -0.91 -25.21 -12.09
CA TYR A 494 -2.30 -24.83 -11.88
C TYR A 494 -2.80 -25.34 -10.54
N GLU A 495 -3.70 -24.62 -9.89
CA GLU A 495 -4.34 -25.10 -8.67
C GLU A 495 -5.27 -26.30 -8.96
N ALA A 496 -5.24 -27.33 -8.12
CA ALA A 496 -5.94 -28.60 -8.37
C ALA A 496 -7.46 -28.50 -8.53
N ASP A 497 -8.07 -27.38 -8.13
CA ASP A 497 -9.48 -27.07 -8.28
C ASP A 497 -9.80 -26.26 -9.56
N LEU A 498 -8.84 -26.10 -10.48
CA LEU A 498 -9.08 -25.56 -11.82
C LEU A 498 -10.06 -26.46 -12.59
N ASP A 499 -10.90 -25.85 -13.43
CA ASP A 499 -11.89 -26.56 -14.24
C ASP A 499 -11.26 -27.61 -15.15
N ALA A 500 -11.83 -28.82 -15.16
CA ALA A 500 -11.29 -29.96 -15.90
C ALA A 500 -11.27 -29.73 -17.42
N ALA A 501 -12.21 -28.95 -17.97
CA ALA A 501 -12.22 -28.63 -19.40
C ALA A 501 -11.11 -27.64 -19.75
N GLN A 502 -10.77 -26.70 -18.85
CA GLN A 502 -9.62 -25.83 -19.01
C GLN A 502 -8.29 -26.61 -18.98
N ILE A 503 -8.15 -27.57 -18.06
CA ILE A 503 -6.97 -28.46 -17.99
C ILE A 503 -6.83 -29.31 -19.27
N ASP A 504 -7.92 -29.92 -19.73
CA ASP A 504 -7.95 -30.74 -20.94
C ASP A 504 -7.61 -29.91 -22.20
N ASP A 505 -8.13 -28.69 -22.32
CA ASP A 505 -7.78 -27.80 -23.42
C ASP A 505 -6.28 -27.43 -23.42
N LEU A 506 -5.73 -27.06 -22.27
CA LEU A 506 -4.30 -26.75 -22.14
C LEU A 506 -3.43 -27.97 -22.51
N THR A 507 -3.84 -29.16 -22.08
CA THR A 507 -3.16 -30.43 -22.42
C THR A 507 -3.20 -30.70 -23.92
N LYS A 508 -4.36 -30.55 -24.57
CA LYS A 508 -4.53 -30.73 -26.03
C LYS A 508 -3.73 -29.74 -26.85
N ARG A 509 -3.52 -28.52 -26.32
CA ARG A 509 -2.69 -27.49 -26.95
C ARG A 509 -1.20 -27.67 -26.68
N GLY A 510 -0.83 -28.64 -25.84
CA GLY A 510 0.53 -29.13 -25.67
C GLY A 510 1.31 -28.46 -24.54
N HIS A 511 0.66 -27.87 -23.53
CA HIS A 511 1.34 -27.36 -22.33
C HIS A 511 1.80 -28.51 -21.42
N ASP A 512 2.95 -28.36 -20.73
CA ASP A 512 3.42 -29.31 -19.71
C ASP A 512 2.85 -28.92 -18.34
N LEU A 513 1.83 -29.63 -17.88
CA LEU A 513 1.03 -29.26 -16.72
C LEU A 513 1.40 -30.07 -15.47
N ASP A 514 1.66 -29.39 -14.36
CA ASP A 514 1.68 -29.98 -13.01
C ASP A 514 0.66 -29.31 -12.09
N ALA A 515 -0.01 -30.11 -11.26
CA ALA A 515 -0.95 -29.58 -10.28
C ALA A 515 -0.24 -29.08 -9.02
N TRP A 516 -0.62 -27.88 -8.58
CA TRP A 516 -0.47 -27.44 -7.20
C TRP A 516 -1.60 -27.95 -6.32
N PRO A 517 -1.40 -28.02 -4.99
CA PRO A 517 -2.53 -28.09 -4.07
C PRO A 517 -3.53 -26.97 -4.33
N GLN A 518 -4.81 -27.26 -4.09
CA GLN A 518 -5.87 -26.24 -4.08
C GLN A 518 -5.54 -25.12 -3.07
N GLU A 519 -5.88 -23.89 -3.44
CA GLU A 519 -5.65 -22.68 -2.64
C GLU A 519 -4.20 -22.58 -2.10
N THR A 520 -3.21 -22.86 -2.95
CA THR A 520 -1.81 -22.79 -2.54
C THR A 520 -1.31 -21.34 -2.43
N TRP A 521 -0.58 -21.02 -1.38
CA TRP A 521 0.12 -19.72 -1.25
C TRP A 521 1.13 -19.45 -2.38
N MET A 522 1.53 -20.51 -3.10
CA MET A 522 2.43 -20.43 -4.26
C MET A 522 1.77 -19.78 -5.47
N ALA A 523 0.44 -19.77 -5.55
CA ALA A 523 -0.34 -19.10 -6.59
C ALA A 523 -0.55 -17.59 -6.29
N GLY A 524 0.20 -17.04 -5.34
CA GLY A 524 0.07 -15.66 -4.87
C GLY A 524 -0.78 -15.54 -3.59
N GLY A 525 -0.99 -14.30 -3.17
CA GLY A 525 -1.74 -13.91 -1.97
C GLY A 525 -2.24 -12.49 -2.13
N ILE A 526 -3.16 -12.29 -3.06
CA ILE A 526 -3.62 -10.97 -3.50
C ILE A 526 -4.20 -10.18 -2.33
N CYS A 527 -3.79 -8.92 -2.23
CA CYS A 527 -4.35 -7.95 -1.29
C CYS A 527 -4.85 -6.76 -2.11
N ILE A 528 -6.11 -6.38 -1.91
CA ILE A 528 -6.79 -5.31 -2.63
C ILE A 528 -7.42 -4.34 -1.64
N ALA A 529 -7.23 -3.04 -1.88
CA ALA A 529 -8.12 -1.99 -1.39
C ALA A 529 -8.71 -1.27 -2.60
N LEU A 530 -10.03 -1.11 -2.67
CA LEU A 530 -10.69 -0.56 -3.84
C LEU A 530 -11.88 0.36 -3.49
N ARG A 531 -12.23 1.27 -4.39
CA ARG A 531 -13.48 2.05 -4.32
C ARG A 531 -14.50 1.47 -5.29
N GLY A 532 -15.50 0.79 -4.73
CA GLY A 532 -16.66 0.29 -5.47
C GLY A 532 -17.78 1.32 -5.57
N PRO A 533 -18.84 1.02 -6.34
CA PRO A 533 -20.02 1.89 -6.44
C PRO A 533 -20.74 2.08 -5.10
N ASP A 534 -20.69 1.08 -4.22
CA ASP A 534 -21.38 1.07 -2.92
C ASP A 534 -20.48 1.52 -1.75
N GLY A 535 -19.23 1.91 -2.02
CA GLY A 535 -18.26 2.29 -1.00
C GLY A 535 -16.92 1.55 -1.12
N PRO A 536 -16.04 1.68 -0.11
CA PRO A 536 -14.76 0.99 -0.12
C PRO A 536 -14.94 -0.51 0.10
N LEU A 537 -14.15 -1.31 -0.62
CA LEU A 537 -14.02 -2.74 -0.41
C LEU A 537 -12.54 -3.06 -0.17
N ALA A 538 -12.28 -4.06 0.66
CA ALA A 538 -10.93 -4.55 0.90
C ALA A 538 -10.95 -6.07 0.97
N ILE A 539 -10.05 -6.72 0.23
CA ILE A 539 -9.99 -8.18 0.08
C ILE A 539 -8.56 -8.62 0.34
N ALA A 540 -8.39 -9.64 1.18
CA ALA A 540 -7.14 -10.35 1.35
C ALA A 540 -7.37 -11.83 1.01
N ASP A 541 -6.46 -12.39 0.23
CA ASP A 541 -6.52 -13.75 -0.29
C ASP A 541 -6.35 -14.80 0.81
N THR A 542 -7.27 -15.76 0.87
CA THR A 542 -7.31 -16.83 1.88
C THR A 542 -6.22 -17.88 1.70
N ARG A 543 -5.50 -17.86 0.57
CA ARG A 543 -4.28 -18.67 0.38
C ARG A 543 -3.18 -18.34 1.39
N ARG A 544 -3.26 -17.17 2.06
CA ARG A 544 -2.31 -16.71 3.07
C ARG A 544 -3.03 -16.21 4.33
N ALA A 545 -2.24 -15.80 5.32
CA ALA A 545 -2.74 -15.30 6.60
C ALA A 545 -3.33 -13.87 6.53
N GLY A 546 -3.34 -13.23 5.35
CA GLY A 546 -3.74 -11.84 5.20
C GLY A 546 -5.18 -11.58 5.63
N THR A 547 -5.44 -10.35 6.06
CA THR A 547 -6.80 -9.88 6.34
C THR A 547 -7.02 -8.50 5.74
N ALA A 548 -8.28 -8.14 5.63
CA ALA A 548 -8.71 -6.86 5.10
C ALA A 548 -9.75 -6.22 6.03
N ALA A 549 -9.82 -4.90 5.98
CA ALA A 549 -10.76 -4.11 6.76
C ALA A 549 -11.21 -2.88 5.97
N THR A 550 -12.42 -2.45 6.25
CA THR A 550 -12.97 -1.17 5.80
C THR A 550 -13.55 -0.44 7.00
N GLY A 551 -13.63 0.87 6.91
CA GLY A 551 -14.20 1.68 7.96
C GLY A 551 -14.40 3.11 7.54
N SER A 552 -14.83 3.93 8.48
CA SER A 552 -14.93 5.38 8.33
C SER A 552 -13.82 6.01 9.17
N ALA A 553 -13.08 6.94 8.58
CA ALA A 553 -12.19 7.81 9.32
C ALA A 553 -13.05 8.56 10.34
N PRO A 554 -12.64 8.64 11.62
CA PRO A 554 -13.28 9.55 12.53
C PRO A 554 -13.11 10.98 12.00
N GLU A 555 -14.13 11.80 12.16
CA GLU A 555 -14.00 13.25 11.98
C GLU A 555 -12.74 13.75 12.70
N PRO A 556 -11.96 14.68 12.11
CA PRO A 556 -10.68 15.11 12.67
C PRO A 556 -10.84 15.53 14.14
N GLN A 557 -10.36 14.68 15.04
CA GLN A 557 -10.53 14.83 16.49
C GLN A 557 -9.78 16.06 17.04
N THR A 558 -8.81 16.57 16.27
CA THR A 558 -8.08 17.81 16.50
C THR A 558 -8.97 19.05 16.46
N ASP A 559 -9.96 19.11 15.58
CA ASP A 559 -10.81 20.30 15.44
C ASP A 559 -11.83 20.39 16.57
N LEU A 560 -12.46 19.28 16.94
CA LEU A 560 -13.38 19.24 18.09
C LEU A 560 -12.68 19.57 19.41
N THR A 561 -11.43 19.15 19.57
CA THR A 561 -10.63 19.45 20.76
C THR A 561 -10.29 20.94 20.82
N ARG A 562 -9.85 21.54 19.71
CA ARG A 562 -9.60 22.99 19.60
C ARG A 562 -10.86 23.83 19.80
N ILE A 563 -11.99 23.40 19.23
CA ILE A 563 -13.27 24.07 19.44
C ILE A 563 -13.67 24.03 20.92
N ALA A 564 -13.48 22.90 21.59
CA ALA A 564 -13.81 22.73 23.00
C ALA A 564 -12.83 23.45 23.95
N ASP A 565 -11.60 23.72 23.52
CA ASP A 565 -10.57 24.37 24.33
C ASP A 565 -10.90 25.85 24.60
N PRO A 566 -11.12 26.25 25.87
CA PRO A 566 -11.35 27.65 26.22
C PRO A 566 -10.20 28.58 25.81
N ALA A 567 -8.97 28.07 25.61
CA ALA A 567 -7.82 28.86 25.17
C ALA A 567 -7.85 29.23 23.69
N THR A 568 -8.55 28.44 22.85
CA THR A 568 -8.71 28.75 21.41
C THR A 568 -9.65 29.95 21.26
N PRO A 569 -9.29 31.02 20.51
CA PRO A 569 -10.17 32.16 20.28
C PRO A 569 -11.52 31.75 19.65
N LEU A 570 -12.63 32.37 20.07
CA LEU A 570 -13.97 32.03 19.53
C LEU A 570 -14.07 32.21 18.01
N ALA A 571 -13.38 33.21 17.45
CA ALA A 571 -13.32 33.41 16.00
C ALA A 571 -12.70 32.21 15.27
N GLU A 572 -11.67 31.60 15.86
CA GLU A 572 -11.02 30.39 15.33
C GLU A 572 -11.94 29.18 15.49
N ALA A 573 -12.57 29.01 16.65
CA ALA A 573 -13.55 27.95 16.87
C ALA A 573 -14.73 28.03 15.89
N TYR A 574 -15.21 29.25 15.60
CA TYR A 574 -16.26 29.48 14.60
C TYR A 574 -15.80 29.20 13.18
N ALA A 575 -14.55 29.53 12.82
CA ALA A 575 -13.99 29.17 11.52
C ALA A 575 -13.92 27.64 11.33
N LEU A 576 -13.56 26.89 12.39
CA LEU A 576 -13.60 25.43 12.37
C LEU A 576 -15.03 24.90 12.23
N CYS A 577 -16.02 25.51 12.92
CA CYS A 577 -17.43 25.16 12.75
C CYS A 577 -17.96 25.47 11.35
N ASP A 578 -17.56 26.59 10.75
CA ASP A 578 -17.93 26.98 9.38
C ASP A 578 -17.41 25.96 8.35
N ALA A 579 -16.12 25.62 8.44
CA ALA A 579 -15.47 24.66 7.54
C ALA A 579 -16.04 23.24 7.63
N ALA A 580 -16.71 22.89 8.73
CA ALA A 580 -17.21 21.54 8.99
C ALA A 580 -18.27 21.09 7.98
N ILE A 581 -19.16 22.00 7.56
CA ILE A 581 -20.30 21.69 6.70
C ILE A 581 -20.28 22.64 5.51
N PRO A 582 -20.25 22.14 4.25
CA PRO A 582 -20.36 22.97 3.07
C PRO A 582 -21.60 23.87 3.13
N ASN A 583 -21.36 25.18 3.18
CA ASN A 583 -22.37 26.20 3.34
C ASN A 583 -22.01 27.47 2.55
N GLY A 584 -23.00 28.32 2.26
CA GLY A 584 -22.81 29.65 1.69
C GLY A 584 -22.90 30.78 2.72
N LEU A 585 -23.44 30.50 3.91
CA LEU A 585 -23.45 31.43 5.05
C LEU A 585 -23.48 30.64 6.36
N PHE A 586 -22.51 30.94 7.23
CA PHE A 586 -22.44 30.43 8.59
C PHE A 586 -22.60 31.58 9.57
N THR A 587 -23.43 31.37 10.61
CA THR A 587 -23.58 32.33 11.70
C THR A 587 -23.61 31.64 13.06
N ALA A 588 -22.99 32.27 14.05
CA ALA A 588 -23.11 31.88 15.45
C ALA A 588 -23.88 32.97 16.21
N MET A 589 -24.82 32.55 17.05
CA MET A 589 -25.67 33.43 17.85
C MET A 589 -25.57 33.08 19.33
N ARG A 590 -25.57 34.09 20.19
CA ARG A 590 -25.76 33.98 21.65
C ARG A 590 -27.24 34.08 21.99
N PHE A 591 -27.69 33.30 22.97
CA PHE A 591 -29.05 33.37 23.49
C PHE A 591 -29.08 34.02 24.87
N HIS A 592 -29.84 35.10 25.00
CA HIS A 592 -30.13 35.80 26.24
C HIS A 592 -31.46 35.30 26.81
N ALA A 593 -31.40 34.24 27.61
CA ALA A 593 -32.58 33.51 28.08
C ALA A 593 -33.61 34.37 28.83
N GLU A 594 -33.17 35.28 29.70
CA GLU A 594 -34.07 36.14 30.49
C GLU A 594 -34.89 37.09 29.62
N ALA A 595 -34.26 37.64 28.57
CA ALA A 595 -34.91 38.55 27.63
C ALA A 595 -35.66 37.81 26.50
N MET A 596 -35.39 36.50 26.31
CA MET A 596 -35.78 35.73 25.14
C MET A 596 -35.29 36.38 23.83
N GLU A 597 -34.01 36.78 23.81
CA GLU A 597 -33.37 37.44 22.66
C GLU A 597 -32.18 36.65 22.16
N VAL A 598 -31.90 36.73 20.85
CA VAL A 598 -30.65 36.23 20.27
C VAL A 598 -29.80 37.38 19.73
N GLU A 599 -28.50 37.23 19.84
CA GLU A 599 -27.50 38.20 19.38
C GLU A 599 -26.52 37.49 18.46
N ARG A 600 -26.27 38.03 17.27
CA ARG A 600 -25.32 37.43 16.34
C ARG A 600 -23.90 37.77 16.80
N LEU A 601 -23.07 36.76 17.02
CA LEU A 601 -21.67 36.93 17.39
C LEU A 601 -20.74 36.82 16.20
N HIS A 602 -21.13 36.04 15.20
CA HIS A 602 -20.32 35.76 14.02
C HIS A 602 -21.17 35.62 12.77
N SER A 603 -20.61 36.02 11.63
CA SER A 603 -21.15 35.86 10.30
C SER A 603 -19.99 35.76 9.31
N THR A 604 -20.04 34.79 8.40
CA THR A 604 -19.03 34.66 7.34
C THR A 604 -19.20 35.68 6.21
N LEU A 605 -20.37 36.34 6.13
CA LEU A 605 -20.65 37.43 5.19
C LEU A 605 -21.02 38.72 5.96
N PRO A 606 -20.08 39.34 6.69
CA PRO A 606 -20.40 40.49 7.54
C PRO A 606 -20.87 41.73 6.74
N GLU A 607 -20.47 41.86 5.48
CA GLU A 607 -20.87 42.99 4.62
C GLU A 607 -22.35 42.95 4.21
N VAL A 608 -22.91 41.75 4.05
CA VAL A 608 -24.31 41.56 3.59
C VAL A 608 -25.21 41.11 4.74
N TYR A 609 -24.65 40.41 5.73
CA TYR A 609 -25.35 39.88 6.88
C TYR A 609 -24.58 40.18 8.17
N PRO A 610 -24.53 41.46 8.60
CA PRO A 610 -23.61 41.94 9.64
C PRO A 610 -23.90 41.37 11.02
N VAL A 611 -22.88 41.35 11.87
CA VAL A 611 -23.06 41.22 13.31
C VAL A 611 -23.92 42.42 13.77
N SER A 612 -25.12 42.13 14.26
CA SER A 612 -26.18 43.12 14.52
C SER A 612 -26.70 42.98 15.95
N GLY A 613 -27.46 43.98 16.41
CA GLY A 613 -28.02 44.03 17.76
C GLY A 613 -28.98 42.88 18.10
N ARG A 614 -29.41 42.84 19.36
CA ARG A 614 -30.27 41.78 19.90
C ARG A 614 -31.63 41.74 19.18
N LYS A 615 -32.12 40.52 18.92
CA LYS A 615 -33.41 40.27 18.27
C LYS A 615 -34.33 39.47 19.18
N PRO A 616 -35.57 39.92 19.41
CA PRO A 616 -36.53 39.16 20.21
C PRO A 616 -36.94 37.87 19.49
N LYS A 617 -37.00 36.77 20.25
CA LYS A 617 -37.47 35.46 19.80
C LYS A 617 -38.67 34.94 20.59
N ARG A 618 -39.17 35.73 21.54
CA ARG A 618 -40.39 35.46 22.29
C ARG A 618 -41.57 35.24 21.34
N ALA A 619 -42.35 34.17 21.57
CA ALA A 619 -43.53 33.81 20.79
C ALA A 619 -43.29 33.53 19.28
N THR A 620 -42.06 33.18 18.89
CA THR A 620 -41.76 32.70 17.53
C THR A 620 -41.76 31.17 17.49
N ALA A 621 -42.30 30.57 16.43
CA ALA A 621 -42.29 29.11 16.26
C ALA A 621 -40.86 28.53 16.21
N TRP A 622 -39.93 29.29 15.62
CA TRP A 622 -38.50 28.97 15.63
C TRP A 622 -37.89 29.02 17.03
N GLY A 623 -38.17 30.07 17.80
CA GLY A 623 -37.67 30.20 19.18
C GLY A 623 -38.18 29.07 20.07
N GLU A 624 -39.45 28.69 19.92
CA GLU A 624 -40.05 27.57 20.63
C GLU A 624 -39.38 26.23 20.28
N LYS A 625 -39.14 25.97 18.99
CA LYS A 625 -38.50 24.72 18.53
C LYS A 625 -37.02 24.65 18.93
N VAL A 626 -36.24 25.65 18.53
CA VAL A 626 -34.78 25.59 18.61
C VAL A 626 -34.25 25.96 20.00
N LEU A 627 -34.82 26.98 20.64
CA LEU A 627 -34.30 27.49 21.91
C LEU A 627 -35.00 26.82 23.11
N MET A 628 -36.32 26.66 23.08
CA MET A 628 -37.06 26.11 24.24
C MET A 628 -37.04 24.58 24.24
N ARG A 629 -37.41 23.94 23.12
CA ARG A 629 -37.40 22.48 22.98
C ARG A 629 -36.04 21.89 22.63
N ARG A 630 -35.03 22.73 22.34
CA ARG A 630 -33.65 22.33 22.03
C ARG A 630 -33.58 21.40 20.80
N GLU A 631 -34.51 21.56 19.87
CA GLU A 631 -34.59 20.75 18.66
C GLU A 631 -33.80 21.38 17.51
N VAL A 632 -33.11 20.55 16.72
CA VAL A 632 -32.51 21.00 15.47
C VAL A 632 -33.61 21.38 14.48
N ASN A 633 -33.40 22.49 13.76
CA ASN A 633 -34.26 22.87 12.65
C ASN A 633 -33.56 22.64 11.31
N THR A 634 -34.27 22.01 10.37
CA THR A 634 -33.85 21.90 8.96
C THR A 634 -35.01 22.28 8.06
N GLY A 635 -34.71 22.88 6.92
CA GLY A 635 -35.72 23.20 5.91
C GLY A 635 -35.11 23.55 4.56
N PHE A 636 -35.95 23.54 3.52
CA PHE A 636 -35.57 23.82 2.15
C PHE A 636 -36.65 24.64 1.43
N GLY A 637 -36.23 25.76 0.87
CA GLY A 637 -37.06 26.68 0.09
C GLY A 637 -37.47 27.94 0.87
N PRO A 638 -38.07 28.92 0.18
CA PRO A 638 -38.35 30.26 0.74
C PRO A 638 -39.21 30.25 2.00
N THR A 639 -40.20 29.35 2.06
CA THR A 639 -41.11 29.23 3.22
C THR A 639 -40.35 28.84 4.49
N ASP A 640 -39.42 27.89 4.38
CA ASP A 640 -38.64 27.41 5.52
C ASP A 640 -37.60 28.44 5.98
N ILE A 641 -37.03 29.19 5.05
CA ILE A 641 -36.14 30.32 5.36
C ILE A 641 -36.90 31.42 6.09
N ALA A 642 -38.09 31.79 5.60
CA ALA A 642 -38.97 32.79 6.23
C ALA A 642 -39.46 32.34 7.61
N TRP A 643 -39.67 31.03 7.80
CA TRP A 643 -40.02 30.47 9.09
C TRP A 643 -38.88 30.60 10.12
N ALA A 644 -37.63 30.44 9.70
CA ALA A 644 -36.47 30.46 10.59
C ALA A 644 -35.91 31.88 10.87
N PHE A 645 -35.95 32.77 9.88
CA PHE A 645 -35.27 34.07 9.94
C PHE A 645 -36.21 35.25 9.65
N SER A 646 -36.16 36.27 10.51
CA SER A 646 -36.87 37.53 10.29
C SER A 646 -36.36 38.27 9.04
N ASP A 647 -35.07 38.13 8.74
CA ASP A 647 -34.39 38.80 7.62
C ASP A 647 -34.30 37.90 6.38
N HIS A 648 -35.32 37.05 6.18
CA HIS A 648 -35.32 36.03 5.12
C HIS A 648 -35.15 36.62 3.73
N GLU A 649 -35.66 37.83 3.46
CA GLU A 649 -35.47 38.51 2.16
C GLU A 649 -33.97 38.68 1.82
N THR A 650 -33.14 39.07 2.79
CA THR A 650 -31.69 39.21 2.59
C THR A 650 -31.04 37.87 2.31
N ILE A 651 -31.40 36.83 3.07
CA ILE A 651 -30.89 35.46 2.89
C ILE A 651 -31.26 34.92 1.50
N LEU A 652 -32.50 35.11 1.08
CA LEU A 652 -33.00 34.65 -0.22
C LEU A 652 -32.34 35.42 -1.37
N SER A 653 -32.00 36.70 -1.17
CA SER A 653 -31.26 37.48 -2.18
C SER A 653 -29.84 36.96 -2.45
N LEU A 654 -29.27 36.20 -1.50
CA LEU A 654 -27.99 35.49 -1.66
C LEU A 654 -28.13 34.13 -2.37
N GLY A 655 -29.34 33.74 -2.76
CA GLY A 655 -29.62 32.44 -3.38
C GLY A 655 -29.62 31.27 -2.39
N LEU A 656 -29.66 31.53 -1.08
CA LEU A 656 -29.61 30.47 -0.06
C LEU A 656 -31.03 29.96 0.23
N GLN A 657 -31.26 28.65 0.04
CA GLN A 657 -32.59 28.04 0.16
C GLN A 657 -32.66 26.94 1.22
N ALA A 658 -31.53 26.34 1.59
CA ALA A 658 -31.44 25.36 2.67
C ALA A 658 -31.03 26.02 3.99
N VAL A 659 -31.62 25.59 5.10
CA VAL A 659 -31.26 26.02 6.46
C VAL A 659 -31.05 24.83 7.39
N LEU A 660 -30.03 24.95 8.25
CA LEU A 660 -29.79 24.09 9.40
C LEU A 660 -29.49 24.97 10.62
N ASN A 661 -30.36 24.96 11.64
CA ASN A 661 -30.14 25.63 12.92
C ASN A 661 -29.92 24.59 14.02
N ILE A 662 -28.81 24.72 14.75
CA ILE A 662 -28.43 23.77 15.79
C ILE A 662 -28.26 24.53 17.10
N PRO A 663 -29.02 24.18 18.16
CA PRO A 663 -28.84 24.78 19.46
C PRO A 663 -27.53 24.31 20.09
N VAL A 664 -26.77 25.25 20.65
CA VAL A 664 -25.58 24.98 21.47
C VAL A 664 -26.05 24.85 22.90
N VAL A 665 -26.10 23.61 23.40
CA VAL A 665 -26.65 23.29 24.72
C VAL A 665 -25.54 22.81 25.65
N SER A 666 -25.34 23.53 26.74
CA SER A 666 -24.42 23.14 27.80
C SER A 666 -25.22 22.83 29.06
N GLU A 667 -25.03 21.62 29.60
CA GLU A 667 -25.89 21.04 30.64
C GLU A 667 -27.37 21.13 30.25
N ASP A 668 -28.14 21.99 30.92
CA ASP A 668 -29.56 22.23 30.68
C ASP A 668 -29.87 23.65 30.17
N ARG A 669 -28.86 24.36 29.67
CA ARG A 669 -29.02 25.74 29.19
C ARG A 669 -28.61 25.84 27.72
N VAL A 670 -29.46 26.47 26.92
CA VAL A 670 -29.09 26.88 25.56
C VAL A 670 -28.21 28.12 25.66
N LEU A 671 -26.95 28.00 25.24
CA LEU A 671 -26.01 29.12 25.19
C LEU A 671 -26.26 29.99 23.95
N GLY A 672 -26.78 29.38 22.88
CA GLY A 672 -26.85 30.00 21.57
C GLY A 672 -27.25 29.04 20.47
N THR A 673 -27.01 29.43 19.22
CA THR A 673 -27.16 28.55 18.06
C THR A 673 -25.99 28.72 17.09
N ILE A 674 -25.65 27.66 16.36
CA ILE A 674 -24.90 27.76 15.12
C ILE A 674 -25.84 27.47 13.95
N ASN A 675 -25.69 28.21 12.86
CA ASN A 675 -26.63 28.16 11.75
C ASN A 675 -25.87 28.10 10.43
N TYR A 676 -26.25 27.14 9.58
CA TYR A 676 -25.70 26.93 8.25
C TYR A 676 -26.79 27.19 7.22
N LEU A 677 -26.44 27.87 6.14
CA LEU A 677 -27.32 28.10 5.00
C LEU A 677 -26.58 27.83 3.70
N ARG A 678 -27.25 27.25 2.70
CA ARG A 678 -26.70 27.00 1.35
C ARG A 678 -27.79 27.07 0.29
N ASP A 679 -27.44 27.16 -0.98
CA ASP A 679 -28.41 27.13 -2.09
C ASP A 679 -29.08 25.75 -2.18
N ALA A 680 -28.33 24.73 -2.62
CA ALA A 680 -28.76 23.34 -2.69
C ALA A 680 -27.56 22.39 -2.53
N PRO A 681 -27.76 21.11 -2.18
CA PRO A 681 -29.04 20.47 -1.79
C PRO A 681 -29.44 20.80 -0.34
N ALA A 682 -30.59 20.28 0.13
CA ALA A 682 -30.95 20.31 1.55
C ALA A 682 -29.88 19.63 2.44
N PHE A 683 -29.82 19.98 3.73
CA PHE A 683 -28.86 19.37 4.67
C PHE A 683 -29.20 17.90 4.94
N SER A 684 -28.21 17.02 4.81
CA SER A 684 -28.37 15.58 4.98
C SER A 684 -28.40 15.17 6.47
N THR A 685 -28.75 13.92 6.74
CA THR A 685 -28.62 13.35 8.10
C THR A 685 -27.19 13.41 8.63
N GLU A 686 -26.19 13.31 7.74
CA GLU A 686 -24.77 13.40 8.07
C GLU A 686 -24.38 14.85 8.44
N ASP A 687 -24.85 15.85 7.68
CA ASP A 687 -24.66 17.27 7.99
C ASP A 687 -25.23 17.60 9.39
N ILE A 688 -26.42 17.09 9.70
CA ILE A 688 -27.07 17.30 11.02
C ILE A 688 -26.24 16.66 12.13
N ALA A 689 -25.76 15.43 11.94
CA ALA A 689 -24.96 14.71 12.92
C ALA A 689 -23.63 15.43 13.19
N ARG A 690 -22.94 15.88 12.12
CA ARG A 690 -21.72 16.68 12.19
C ARG A 690 -21.96 17.98 12.94
N GLY A 691 -22.94 18.77 12.54
CA GLY A 691 -23.21 20.05 13.19
C GLY A 691 -23.57 19.91 14.68
N ARG A 692 -24.24 18.81 15.08
CA ARG A 692 -24.48 18.50 16.50
C ARG A 692 -23.18 18.26 17.27
N ARG A 693 -22.20 17.55 16.71
CA ARG A 693 -20.89 17.33 17.35
C ARG A 693 -20.14 18.64 17.59
N TYR A 694 -20.15 19.53 16.60
CA TYR A 694 -19.50 20.84 16.70
C TYR A 694 -20.22 21.76 17.69
N ALA A 695 -21.56 21.75 17.71
CA ALA A 695 -22.33 22.45 18.74
C ALA A 695 -22.04 21.92 20.16
N GLN A 696 -21.86 20.60 20.32
CA GLN A 696 -21.46 20.00 21.60
C GLN A 696 -20.03 20.40 22.00
N ALA A 697 -19.08 20.48 21.06
CA ALA A 697 -17.74 20.97 21.33
C ALA A 697 -17.77 22.44 21.81
N LEU A 698 -18.52 23.30 21.11
CA LEU A 698 -18.73 24.69 21.55
C LEU A 698 -19.38 24.78 22.94
N ALA A 699 -20.33 23.89 23.25
CA ALA A 699 -21.00 23.86 24.55
C ALA A 699 -20.05 23.53 25.71
N ARG A 700 -18.99 22.75 25.48
CA ARG A 700 -17.97 22.42 26.50
C ARG A 700 -17.14 23.61 26.93
N ARG A 701 -17.10 24.69 26.13
CA ARG A 701 -16.48 25.96 26.52
C ARG A 701 -17.22 26.65 27.67
N GLY A 702 -18.47 26.28 27.92
CA GLY A 702 -19.33 26.85 28.96
C GLY A 702 -19.90 28.24 28.64
N LYS A 703 -19.22 29.03 27.80
CA LYS A 703 -19.68 30.35 27.36
C LYS A 703 -19.32 30.63 25.89
N LEU A 704 -20.13 31.47 25.26
CA LEU A 704 -19.92 32.02 23.91
C LEU A 704 -19.65 33.54 24.03
N GLU A 705 -18.70 33.94 24.88
CA GLU A 705 -18.31 35.34 25.10
C GLU A 705 -16.81 35.56 24.95
#